data_AF-A0A0W8DM33-F1
#
_entry.id   AF-A0A0W8DM33-F1
#
_cell.length_a   1.000
_cell.length_b   1.000
_cell.length_c   1.000
_cell.angle_alpha   90.00
_cell.angle_beta   90.00
_cell.angle_gamma   90.00
#
_symmetry.space_group_name_H-M   'P 1'
#
loop_
_entity.id
_entity.type
_entity.pdbx_description
1 polymer ?
#
loop_
_entity_poly.entity_id
_entity_poly.type
_entity_poly.pdbx_seq_one_letter_code
_entity_poly.pdbx_strand_id
1 'polypeptide(L)'
;MLAHEAVKTTNMFSSLTKTNSMGGSSTASASSGTPTSSTASSKKKPKSKKKKSKSKTDNASPVGNKSPVEHEEIPAQLPLAQRLEVAAAIPDTHAALVGLLGWSRLYVHTNTILIFFQSDALSLLLSNVLRSRPAAAVLDNLEALLANCLSVESSSDTMEAMGTAPHRQMAGEVVAAVRAIADQLQGDVEDAEDIDAEAERAAKSLSRLVRAHALSLHGVDLDSPLTKDVQDLEAKIAQVTKADEAVRGQTIRESFQRRDLRSDALSLYETRLKKLTKLVEERVRSSEQHKVEEEAEEDEDSPEDDTQTVEDETLMQEVTKSLQDMQDRKDTELAPLRKKKTAASAEVQTLRQKQEELEAQLRAVKSELQRAVGEQHQADEDMRAVEERFIADIARFRAEHQHVTRRFSRAQRRRVITTEQKQMTDAEQDAIVDEIKADIRRNVEQEDAIELLNTMADAVRGTLRTNKFVRERYALSLRMDPKVLGYGTVGKDTPFGVFFIYGRRFKGFHVRFRDIARGGLRMVYPSSTDAHALESARQYNEAYNLAFAQQLKNKDIPEGGSKAVVLCDPIVGPVGDMAPRDFIIRKSVKAFSDALLDLNTTDEAVKEKIVDYYGQDELIYLGPDENIIPEDIVWMTNRAAYRGYPVPRAFISSKPDAGFNHKVYGVTSEGVAVFADVALRSQNIDPTKQPFTVKITGGTDGDVAGNVIKILHREYGTNLRVVGICDGTGVIEDPQGLDMGELLRLVDESLPLSSFDDSKITSATGVKHDISTAEGIRARNTMHNRVKSDLFIPAGGRPNTINENNWQDYLDADGKPSSGLIVEGANLFVTPEARQLLFDNAGVVIVKDSSANKCGVVCSSYEIVASMLLETDEFLAVKDELVVEVVDKLRSLARVEAQLLFREYKKDPSSALPPASERISRAITRVHDAVLAHFDNVCDEDQQILFTLIEEHLPPKLRELALDRVHQNVPLAYIRSIVASSLASKIVYREGLQFTEALPESNLGNMALQYLKQEKKVQRLVQDVRSSSLANKDDIADLIARGGVRAGMDTPTKLCIN
;
A
#
# COMPACT_ATOMS: atom_id res chain seq x y z
N MET A 1 18.36 8.17 26.49
CA MET A 1 19.13 8.93 25.48
C MET A 1 18.34 10.12 24.95
N LEU A 2 17.17 9.90 24.34
CA LEU A 2 16.25 10.97 23.89
C LEU A 2 15.94 12.02 24.98
N ALA A 3 15.74 11.58 26.23
CA ALA A 3 15.52 12.50 27.34
C ALA A 3 16.67 13.52 27.54
N HIS A 4 17.92 13.08 27.41
CA HIS A 4 19.11 13.94 27.52
C HIS A 4 19.29 14.87 26.30
N GLU A 5 18.65 14.60 25.17
CA GLU A 5 18.62 15.52 24.03
C GLU A 5 17.63 16.66 24.23
N ALA A 6 16.41 16.41 24.73
CA ALA A 6 15.44 17.49 24.91
C ALA A 6 15.88 18.54 25.96
N VAL A 7 16.55 18.12 27.06
CA VAL A 7 17.17 19.04 28.03
C VAL A 7 18.12 20.04 27.37
N LYS A 8 18.82 19.63 26.30
CA LYS A 8 19.73 20.52 25.54
C LYS A 8 18.99 21.43 24.57
N THR A 9 17.88 21.00 24.00
CA THR A 9 17.07 21.79 23.08
C THR A 9 16.39 22.96 23.81
N THR A 10 15.78 22.71 24.98
CA THR A 10 15.14 23.74 25.81
C THR A 10 16.15 24.81 26.28
N ASN A 11 17.35 24.39 26.69
CA ASN A 11 18.43 25.29 27.09
C ASN A 11 19.05 26.08 25.91
N MET A 12 18.89 25.64 24.66
CA MET A 12 19.26 26.46 23.50
C MET A 12 18.26 27.58 23.26
N PHE A 13 16.95 27.30 23.35
CA PHE A 13 15.91 28.30 23.12
C PHE A 13 15.92 29.46 24.14
N SER A 14 16.24 29.21 25.42
CA SER A 14 16.38 30.29 26.43
C SER A 14 17.61 31.18 26.21
N SER A 15 18.58 30.73 25.40
CA SER A 15 19.77 31.52 25.03
C SER A 15 19.56 32.45 23.83
N LEU A 16 18.57 32.14 22.96
CA LEU A 16 18.29 32.87 21.72
C LEU A 16 17.48 34.16 21.91
N THR A 17 16.87 34.37 23.07
CA THR A 17 15.97 35.51 23.36
C THR A 17 16.64 36.69 24.09
N LYS A 18 17.96 36.66 24.33
CA LYS A 18 18.71 37.75 24.97
C LYS A 18 19.47 38.61 23.96
N THR A 19 18.78 39.61 23.40
CA THR A 19 19.40 40.68 22.62
C THR A 19 20.10 41.69 23.54
N ASN A 20 21.39 41.94 23.32
CA ASN A 20 22.14 42.98 24.03
C ASN A 20 22.36 44.17 23.09
N SER A 21 22.04 45.38 23.54
CA SER A 21 22.05 46.59 22.71
C SER A 21 23.30 47.47 22.91
N MET A 22 23.74 48.07 21.81
CA MET A 22 24.51 49.31 21.71
C MET A 22 24.13 49.93 20.35
N GLY A 23 23.72 51.18 20.19
CA GLY A 23 23.32 52.21 21.17
C GLY A 23 23.12 53.54 20.41
N GLY A 24 22.00 54.24 20.61
CA GLY A 24 21.73 55.47 19.84
C GLY A 24 20.40 56.18 20.14
N SER A 25 20.48 57.26 20.93
CA SER A 25 19.59 58.45 20.97
C SER A 25 18.09 58.33 21.35
N SER A 26 17.71 59.11 22.38
CA SER A 26 16.46 59.90 22.54
C SER A 26 15.08 59.17 22.53
N THR A 27 14.11 59.40 23.43
CA THR A 27 13.87 60.41 24.50
C THR A 27 13.03 59.82 25.66
N ALA A 28 13.09 60.46 26.85
CA ALA A 28 12.10 60.59 27.95
C ALA A 28 10.86 59.64 28.01
N SER A 29 10.40 59.11 29.15
CA SER A 29 10.23 59.75 30.48
C SER A 29 9.80 58.73 31.58
N ALA A 30 9.61 59.20 32.83
CA ALA A 30 9.14 58.50 34.05
C ALA A 30 10.11 57.44 34.65
N SER A 31 10.65 57.57 35.88
CA SER A 31 10.04 57.63 37.22
C SER A 31 9.21 56.39 37.59
N SER A 32 9.33 55.73 38.75
CA SER A 32 10.24 55.84 39.91
C SER A 32 9.88 54.69 40.88
N GLY A 33 10.83 53.98 41.52
CA GLY A 33 10.45 52.88 42.44
C GLY A 33 11.53 51.90 42.89
N THR A 34 12.55 52.39 43.59
CA THR A 34 13.48 51.59 44.43
C THR A 34 12.85 51.23 45.80
N PRO A 35 13.50 50.44 46.69
CA PRO A 35 14.16 49.13 46.51
C PRO A 35 13.90 48.18 47.73
N THR A 36 14.55 47.02 47.79
CA THR A 36 15.31 46.49 48.97
C THR A 36 15.98 45.16 48.55
N SER A 37 17.32 45.03 48.54
CA SER A 37 18.24 44.72 49.66
C SER A 37 18.20 43.22 50.07
N SER A 38 19.29 42.53 50.43
CA SER A 38 20.66 42.96 50.77
C SER A 38 21.68 41.78 50.74
N THR A 39 22.97 42.05 50.44
CA THR A 39 24.23 41.47 51.05
C THR A 39 24.44 39.92 51.14
N ALA A 40 25.63 39.29 51.31
CA ALA A 40 27.06 39.61 51.43
C ALA A 40 27.89 38.27 51.36
N SER A 41 29.23 38.19 51.26
CA SER A 41 30.25 39.06 50.63
C SER A 41 31.66 38.43 50.62
N SER A 42 32.37 38.50 49.47
CA SER A 42 33.83 38.75 49.36
C SER A 42 34.90 37.69 49.77
N LYS A 43 35.92 37.45 48.89
CA LYS A 43 37.34 37.95 49.03
C LYS A 43 38.38 37.33 48.06
N LYS A 44 39.05 38.21 47.30
CA LYS A 44 40.51 38.31 46.95
C LYS A 44 41.25 37.09 46.30
N LYS A 45 41.82 37.17 45.09
CA LYS A 45 43.02 37.93 44.56
C LYS A 45 44.40 37.38 45.03
N PRO A 46 45.55 37.63 44.31
CA PRO A 46 45.81 37.93 42.87
C PRO A 46 47.18 37.40 42.29
N LYS A 47 47.54 37.86 41.07
CA LYS A 47 48.90 38.00 40.42
C LYS A 47 49.54 36.79 39.68
N SER A 48 50.44 36.95 38.68
CA SER A 48 50.61 37.99 37.62
C SER A 48 51.75 37.69 36.60
N LYS A 49 51.49 37.97 35.30
CA LYS A 49 52.41 38.59 34.28
C LYS A 49 53.72 37.90 33.78
N LYS A 50 53.76 37.76 32.43
CA LYS A 50 54.72 38.33 31.42
C LYS A 50 55.83 37.49 30.72
N LYS A 51 55.79 37.63 29.37
CA LYS A 51 56.89 37.89 28.37
C LYS A 51 57.67 36.74 27.67
N LYS A 52 57.38 36.62 26.36
CA LYS A 52 58.28 36.61 25.15
C LYS A 52 59.76 36.17 25.27
N SER A 53 60.22 35.31 24.35
CA SER A 53 61.08 35.68 23.18
C SER A 53 61.40 34.48 22.26
N LYS A 54 62.27 34.64 21.25
CA LYS A 54 62.45 33.80 20.02
C LYS A 54 63.86 33.17 19.92
N SER A 55 64.03 32.35 18.87
CA SER A 55 65.28 31.91 18.18
C SER A 55 66.13 30.82 18.85
N LYS A 56 66.94 29.98 18.16
CA LYS A 56 67.12 29.43 16.78
C LYS A 56 68.55 28.84 16.80
N THR A 57 68.79 27.58 16.37
CA THR A 57 69.98 27.04 15.62
C THR A 57 70.23 25.53 15.83
N ASP A 58 70.02 24.76 14.75
CA ASP A 58 70.93 23.85 14.01
C ASP A 58 71.69 22.65 14.62
N ASN A 59 71.62 21.56 13.84
CA ASN A 59 72.57 20.44 13.59
C ASN A 59 72.93 19.40 14.66
N ALA A 60 72.45 18.16 14.45
CA ALA A 60 73.30 17.00 14.05
C ALA A 60 72.46 15.74 13.71
N SER A 61 72.97 14.86 12.85
CA SER A 61 72.50 13.47 12.62
C SER A 61 73.72 12.66 12.14
N PRO A 62 73.80 11.33 12.43
CA PRO A 62 73.36 10.37 11.41
C PRO A 62 72.84 8.98 11.89
N VAL A 63 72.00 8.38 11.02
CA VAL A 63 71.83 6.94 10.71
C VAL A 63 71.18 5.98 11.74
N GLY A 64 70.14 5.26 11.29
CA GLY A 64 69.52 4.13 12.00
C GLY A 64 68.18 3.60 11.43
N ASN A 65 68.16 3.09 10.19
CA ASN A 65 67.12 2.28 9.52
C ASN A 65 65.63 2.37 9.97
N LYS A 66 64.76 2.94 9.11
CA LYS A 66 63.42 2.40 8.81
C LYS A 66 63.06 2.60 7.33
N SER A 67 62.22 1.69 6.82
CA SER A 67 61.71 1.59 5.44
C SER A 67 60.99 2.86 4.95
N PRO A 68 60.87 3.08 3.63
CA PRO A 68 60.21 4.28 3.10
C PRO A 68 58.72 4.30 3.48
N VAL A 69 58.27 5.46 3.94
CA VAL A 69 56.86 5.84 3.94
C VAL A 69 56.58 6.40 2.56
N GLU A 70 55.74 5.75 1.78
CA GLU A 70 55.24 6.32 0.53
C GLU A 70 54.42 7.58 0.84
N HIS A 71 54.66 8.64 0.08
CA HIS A 71 53.85 9.84 0.14
C HIS A 71 52.50 9.54 -0.52
N GLU A 72 51.39 9.61 0.22
CA GLU A 72 50.07 9.79 -0.40
C GLU A 72 50.07 11.17 -1.09
N GLU A 73 50.32 11.18 -2.40
CA GLU A 73 50.16 12.36 -3.22
C GLU A 73 48.69 12.78 -3.27
N ILE A 74 48.44 14.09 -3.20
CA ILE A 74 47.08 14.62 -3.21
C ILE A 74 46.52 14.46 -4.64
N PRO A 75 45.45 13.68 -4.89
CA PRO A 75 45.03 13.31 -6.25
C PRO A 75 44.66 14.48 -7.17
N ALA A 76 44.46 15.68 -6.62
CA ALA A 76 44.23 16.90 -7.37
C ALA A 76 45.48 17.46 -8.10
N GLN A 77 46.68 16.95 -7.81
CA GLN A 77 47.96 17.46 -8.37
C GLN A 77 48.54 16.58 -9.49
N LEU A 78 47.99 15.39 -9.72
CA LEU A 78 48.40 14.49 -10.80
C LEU A 78 47.90 14.97 -12.19
N PRO A 79 48.62 14.66 -13.28
CA PRO A 79 48.12 14.79 -14.66
C PRO A 79 46.77 14.06 -14.85
N LEU A 80 45.95 14.56 -15.77
CA LEU A 80 44.58 14.08 -15.95
C LEU A 80 44.50 12.58 -16.27
N ALA A 81 45.39 12.04 -17.11
CA ALA A 81 45.47 10.60 -17.43
C ALA A 81 45.66 9.74 -16.16
N GLN A 82 46.67 10.03 -15.35
CA GLN A 82 46.95 9.29 -14.11
C GLN A 82 45.82 9.41 -13.08
N ARG A 83 45.10 10.54 -13.06
CA ARG A 83 43.90 10.68 -12.21
C ARG A 83 42.74 9.79 -12.65
N LEU A 84 42.60 9.56 -13.96
CA LEU A 84 41.58 8.67 -14.53
C LEU A 84 41.93 7.20 -14.25
N GLU A 85 43.21 6.82 -14.37
CA GLU A 85 43.72 5.49 -14.02
C GLU A 85 43.51 5.16 -12.54
N VAL A 86 43.86 6.08 -11.63
CA VAL A 86 43.64 5.93 -10.18
C VAL A 86 42.15 5.82 -9.84
N ALA A 87 41.27 6.50 -10.57
CA ALA A 87 39.82 6.36 -10.39
C ALA A 87 39.27 5.03 -10.94
N ALA A 88 39.81 4.54 -12.06
CA ALA A 88 39.44 3.24 -12.66
C ALA A 88 39.93 2.03 -11.84
N ALA A 89 40.94 2.21 -10.99
CA ALA A 89 41.45 1.19 -10.08
C ALA A 89 40.61 1.00 -8.79
N ILE A 90 39.54 1.76 -8.59
CA ILE A 90 38.71 1.69 -7.36
C ILE A 90 37.82 0.42 -7.40
N PRO A 91 37.86 -0.47 -6.37
CA PRO A 91 37.19 -1.78 -6.44
C PRO A 91 35.65 -1.79 -6.49
N ASP A 92 34.97 -0.68 -6.17
CA ASP A 92 33.51 -0.61 -6.16
C ASP A 92 32.97 -0.27 -7.57
N THR A 93 32.80 -1.32 -8.38
CA THR A 93 32.45 -1.22 -9.81
C THR A 93 31.14 -0.48 -10.10
N HIS A 94 30.21 -0.40 -9.14
CA HIS A 94 28.98 0.39 -9.29
C HIS A 94 29.26 1.89 -9.26
N ALA A 95 30.15 2.35 -8.37
CA ALA A 95 30.51 3.77 -8.27
C ALA A 95 31.33 4.25 -9.48
N ALA A 96 32.24 3.40 -9.99
CA ALA A 96 33.04 3.72 -11.18
C ALA A 96 32.17 3.85 -12.45
N LEU A 97 31.25 2.90 -12.69
CA LEU A 97 30.33 2.95 -13.83
C LEU A 97 29.32 4.10 -13.74
N VAL A 98 28.75 4.37 -12.56
CA VAL A 98 27.85 5.53 -12.37
C VAL A 98 28.60 6.86 -12.52
N GLY A 99 29.88 6.92 -12.13
CA GLY A 99 30.74 8.08 -12.38
C GLY A 99 30.95 8.34 -13.89
N LEU A 100 31.30 7.32 -14.66
CA LEU A 100 31.50 7.41 -16.12
C LEU A 100 30.19 7.65 -16.89
N LEU A 101 29.09 7.02 -16.51
CA LEU A 101 27.76 7.30 -17.09
C LEU A 101 27.23 8.69 -16.69
N GLY A 102 27.70 9.25 -15.56
CA GLY A 102 27.48 10.66 -15.23
C GLY A 102 28.21 11.62 -16.18
N TRP A 103 29.38 11.22 -16.69
CA TRP A 103 30.15 12.03 -17.65
C TRP A 103 29.54 12.01 -19.06
N SER A 104 28.88 10.92 -19.48
CA SER A 104 28.22 10.85 -20.79
C SER A 104 27.03 11.81 -20.96
N ARG A 105 26.60 12.44 -19.86
CA ARG A 105 25.53 13.45 -19.81
C ARG A 105 26.05 14.88 -19.59
N LEU A 106 27.36 15.06 -19.54
CA LEU A 106 28.02 16.36 -19.45
C LEU A 106 28.70 16.67 -20.78
N TYR A 107 28.78 17.95 -21.17
CA TYR A 107 29.49 18.37 -22.37
C TYR A 107 31.01 18.28 -22.13
N VAL A 108 31.60 17.11 -22.38
CA VAL A 108 33.03 16.85 -22.16
C VAL A 108 33.85 17.39 -23.34
N HIS A 109 34.80 18.27 -23.05
CA HIS A 109 35.68 18.87 -24.06
C HIS A 109 36.54 17.79 -24.77
N THR A 110 36.67 17.88 -26.10
CA THR A 110 37.29 16.87 -26.99
C THR A 110 38.64 16.33 -26.48
N ASN A 111 39.53 17.22 -26.03
CA ASN A 111 40.85 16.83 -25.49
C ASN A 111 40.78 15.96 -24.22
N THR A 112 39.73 16.10 -23.39
CA THR A 112 39.53 15.27 -22.19
C THR A 112 39.12 13.84 -22.57
N ILE A 113 38.35 13.69 -23.65
CA ILE A 113 37.97 12.39 -24.22
C ILE A 113 39.21 11.70 -24.80
N LEU A 114 39.99 12.42 -25.61
CA LEU A 114 41.28 11.94 -26.15
C LEU A 114 42.21 11.45 -25.03
N ILE A 115 42.41 12.24 -23.98
CA ILE A 115 43.27 11.86 -22.83
C ILE A 115 42.76 10.60 -22.11
N PHE A 116 41.44 10.37 -22.06
CA PHE A 116 40.88 9.14 -21.47
C PHE A 116 41.12 7.90 -22.34
N PHE A 117 40.94 8.00 -23.66
CA PHE A 117 41.20 6.89 -24.60
C PHE A 117 42.69 6.63 -24.87
N GLN A 118 43.57 7.60 -24.59
CA GLN A 118 45.03 7.47 -24.63
C GLN A 118 45.63 6.96 -23.30
N SER A 119 44.82 6.76 -22.25
CA SER A 119 45.27 6.32 -20.91
C SER A 119 44.86 4.87 -20.61
N ASP A 120 45.55 4.21 -19.67
CA ASP A 120 45.27 2.81 -19.30
C ASP A 120 43.93 2.64 -18.54
N ALA A 121 43.25 3.75 -18.21
CA ALA A 121 42.04 3.79 -17.41
C ALA A 121 40.89 2.93 -17.97
N LEU A 122 40.69 2.93 -19.30
CA LEU A 122 39.60 2.17 -19.92
C LEU A 122 39.85 0.65 -19.87
N SER A 123 41.09 0.23 -20.15
CA SER A 123 41.50 -1.18 -20.10
C SER A 123 41.45 -1.74 -18.67
N LEU A 124 41.89 -0.95 -17.68
CA LEU A 124 41.78 -1.29 -16.26
C LEU A 124 40.31 -1.42 -15.81
N LEU A 125 39.44 -0.49 -16.23
CA LEU A 125 38.03 -0.51 -15.87
C LEU A 125 37.31 -1.75 -16.43
N LEU A 126 37.53 -2.08 -17.71
CA LEU A 126 36.95 -3.27 -18.34
C LEU A 126 37.46 -4.57 -17.69
N SER A 127 38.76 -4.65 -17.40
CA SER A 127 39.41 -5.81 -16.74
C SER A 127 38.90 -6.08 -15.31
N ASN A 128 38.42 -5.04 -14.62
CA ASN A 128 37.84 -5.13 -13.28
C ASN A 128 36.33 -5.44 -13.33
N VAL A 129 35.60 -4.87 -14.30
CA VAL A 129 34.15 -5.05 -14.43
C VAL A 129 33.79 -6.45 -14.94
N LEU A 130 34.44 -6.94 -16.00
CA LEU A 130 34.18 -8.27 -16.56
C LEU A 130 34.49 -9.42 -15.59
N ARG A 131 35.32 -9.17 -14.58
CA ARG A 131 35.63 -10.14 -13.51
C ARG A 131 34.55 -10.28 -12.43
N SER A 132 33.50 -9.45 -12.43
CA SER A 132 32.57 -9.33 -11.30
C SER A 132 31.08 -9.33 -11.64
N ARG A 133 30.67 -9.18 -12.91
CA ARG A 133 29.26 -9.21 -13.35
C ARG A 133 29.10 -9.74 -14.79
N PRO A 134 27.93 -10.30 -15.16
CA PRO A 134 27.66 -10.75 -16.54
C PRO A 134 27.76 -9.61 -17.55
N ALA A 135 28.40 -9.86 -18.70
CA ALA A 135 28.86 -8.79 -19.60
C ALA A 135 27.73 -7.95 -20.25
N ALA A 136 26.54 -8.51 -20.47
CA ALA A 136 25.48 -7.91 -21.30
C ALA A 136 25.09 -6.47 -20.89
N ALA A 137 24.73 -6.23 -19.63
CA ALA A 137 24.29 -4.92 -19.16
C ALA A 137 25.42 -3.87 -19.11
N VAL A 138 26.69 -4.29 -19.19
CA VAL A 138 27.85 -3.40 -19.27
C VAL A 138 28.12 -3.03 -20.72
N LEU A 139 28.00 -4.00 -21.64
CA LEU A 139 28.15 -3.81 -23.08
C LEU A 139 27.12 -2.81 -23.64
N ASP A 140 25.84 -2.93 -23.25
CA ASP A 140 24.79 -1.98 -23.68
C ASP A 140 25.11 -0.52 -23.27
N ASN A 141 25.72 -0.34 -22.10
CA ASN A 141 26.13 0.98 -21.59
C ASN A 141 27.40 1.50 -22.26
N LEU A 142 28.34 0.63 -22.64
CA LEU A 142 29.52 1.01 -23.44
C LEU A 142 29.13 1.35 -24.90
N GLU A 143 28.21 0.59 -25.49
CA GLU A 143 27.64 0.86 -26.82
C GLU A 143 26.97 2.25 -26.85
N ALA A 144 26.15 2.57 -25.84
CA ALA A 144 25.56 3.90 -25.70
C ALA A 144 26.61 5.03 -25.50
N LEU A 145 27.66 4.79 -24.70
CA LEU A 145 28.74 5.75 -24.50
C LEU A 145 29.51 6.03 -25.79
N LEU A 146 29.89 4.98 -26.52
CA LEU A 146 30.66 5.08 -27.77
C LEU A 146 29.83 5.68 -28.90
N ALA A 147 28.54 5.34 -29.01
CA ALA A 147 27.62 5.96 -29.96
C ALA A 147 27.52 7.48 -29.74
N ASN A 148 27.38 7.93 -28.47
CA ASN A 148 27.32 9.35 -28.12
C ASN A 148 28.64 10.10 -28.38
N CYS A 149 29.80 9.44 -28.22
CA CYS A 149 31.10 10.03 -28.56
C CYS A 149 31.31 10.17 -30.08
N LEU A 150 30.69 9.32 -30.90
CA LEU A 150 30.80 9.30 -32.36
C LEU A 150 29.69 10.07 -33.08
N SER A 151 28.59 10.43 -32.39
CA SER A 151 27.45 11.16 -32.96
C SER A 151 27.63 12.69 -33.03
N VAL A 152 28.85 13.21 -32.91
CA VAL A 152 29.13 14.66 -32.89
C VAL A 152 29.42 15.19 -34.30
N GLU A 153 28.36 15.42 -35.07
CA GLU A 153 28.39 16.32 -36.23
C GLU A 153 27.16 17.25 -36.28
N SER A 154 27.32 18.37 -37.00
CA SER A 154 26.35 19.44 -37.30
C SER A 154 25.93 20.41 -36.17
N SER A 155 26.82 21.35 -35.85
CA SER A 155 26.41 22.76 -35.72
C SER A 155 27.56 23.67 -36.19
N SER A 156 27.38 24.32 -37.33
CA SER A 156 28.32 25.34 -37.81
C SER A 156 28.13 26.65 -37.05
N ASP A 157 29.24 27.27 -36.67
CA ASP A 157 29.56 28.69 -36.96
C ASP A 157 30.59 29.21 -35.95
N THR A 158 31.86 28.83 -36.14
CA THR A 158 33.07 29.66 -35.95
C THR A 158 34.33 28.83 -36.18
N MET A 159 35.45 29.52 -36.46
CA MET A 159 36.82 28.99 -36.58
C MET A 159 37.24 28.40 -37.94
N GLU A 160 37.19 29.22 -38.99
CA GLU A 160 38.31 29.25 -39.94
C GLU A 160 39.56 29.84 -39.25
N ALA A 161 40.37 28.99 -38.59
CA ALA A 161 41.80 29.24 -38.34
C ALA A 161 42.47 28.02 -37.69
N MET A 162 43.66 27.67 -38.18
CA MET A 162 44.52 26.55 -37.73
C MET A 162 44.05 25.15 -38.18
N GLY A 163 45.03 24.32 -38.58
CA GLY A 163 44.80 23.18 -39.46
C GLY A 163 44.32 21.88 -38.79
N THR A 164 43.88 20.95 -39.65
CA THR A 164 43.45 19.56 -39.35
C THR A 164 42.35 19.42 -38.29
N ALA A 165 41.12 19.13 -38.74
CA ALA A 165 39.93 18.99 -37.90
C ALA A 165 40.13 17.96 -36.76
N PRO A 166 40.00 18.35 -35.47
CA PRO A 166 40.27 17.47 -34.32
C PRO A 166 39.42 16.19 -34.30
N HIS A 167 38.22 16.24 -34.87
CA HIS A 167 37.26 15.13 -34.88
C HIS A 167 37.74 13.93 -35.73
N ARG A 168 38.51 14.15 -36.80
CA ARG A 168 39.09 13.04 -37.61
C ARG A 168 40.16 12.28 -36.85
N GLN A 169 41.03 12.99 -36.11
CA GLN A 169 42.05 12.36 -35.29
C GLN A 169 41.42 11.60 -34.12
N MET A 170 40.42 12.18 -33.46
CA MET A 170 39.67 11.51 -32.39
C MET A 170 38.98 10.22 -32.84
N ALA A 171 38.31 10.22 -34.00
CA ALA A 171 37.70 9.01 -34.54
C ALA A 171 38.75 7.90 -34.84
N GLY A 172 39.91 8.28 -35.39
CA GLY A 172 41.00 7.34 -35.65
C GLY A 172 41.61 6.74 -34.38
N GLU A 173 41.86 7.55 -33.36
CA GLU A 173 42.45 7.11 -32.09
C GLU A 173 41.48 6.26 -31.26
N VAL A 174 40.19 6.60 -31.22
CA VAL A 174 39.16 5.77 -30.56
C VAL A 174 39.04 4.40 -31.24
N VAL A 175 39.03 4.34 -32.57
CA VAL A 175 38.98 3.06 -33.31
C VAL A 175 40.26 2.24 -33.13
N ALA A 176 41.43 2.88 -33.01
CA ALA A 176 42.69 2.20 -32.72
C ALA A 176 42.73 1.61 -31.29
N ALA A 177 42.29 2.38 -30.29
CA ALA A 177 42.20 1.92 -28.90
C ALA A 177 41.19 0.77 -28.74
N VAL A 178 40.01 0.87 -29.37
CA VAL A 178 38.99 -0.20 -29.35
C VAL A 178 39.49 -1.48 -30.02
N ARG A 179 40.29 -1.39 -31.10
CA ARG A 179 40.97 -2.57 -31.68
C ARG A 179 41.99 -3.16 -30.72
N ALA A 180 42.91 -2.37 -30.17
CA ALA A 180 43.94 -2.86 -29.24
C ALA A 180 43.35 -3.56 -28.02
N ILE A 181 42.23 -3.06 -27.48
CA ILE A 181 41.50 -3.69 -26.36
C ILE A 181 40.82 -5.00 -26.80
N ALA A 182 40.23 -5.05 -28.00
CA ALA A 182 39.63 -6.28 -28.54
C ALA A 182 40.70 -7.35 -28.80
N ASP A 183 41.87 -6.96 -29.30
CA ASP A 183 43.01 -7.85 -29.54
C ASP A 183 43.62 -8.35 -28.20
N GLN A 184 43.72 -7.50 -27.17
CA GLN A 184 44.11 -7.92 -25.81
C GLN A 184 43.15 -8.95 -25.20
N LEU A 185 41.84 -8.73 -25.35
CA LEU A 185 40.80 -9.65 -24.87
C LEU A 185 40.80 -11.01 -25.62
N GLN A 186 41.48 -11.10 -26.77
CA GLN A 186 41.70 -12.35 -27.51
C GLN A 186 43.07 -13.00 -27.24
N GLY A 187 43.99 -12.31 -26.55
CA GLY A 187 45.38 -12.76 -26.36
C GLY A 187 45.69 -13.42 -25.02
N ASP A 188 45.01 -13.03 -23.93
CA ASP A 188 45.37 -13.39 -22.54
C ASP A 188 44.42 -14.46 -21.92
N VAL A 189 44.08 -15.52 -22.66
CA VAL A 189 43.23 -16.62 -22.15
C VAL A 189 43.77 -18.01 -22.53
N GLU A 190 44.63 -18.60 -21.69
CA GLU A 190 44.96 -20.05 -21.76
C GLU A 190 44.23 -20.90 -20.70
N ASP A 191 43.50 -20.32 -19.71
CA ASP A 191 42.87 -21.06 -18.61
C ASP A 191 41.49 -20.47 -18.15
N ALA A 192 40.41 -20.65 -18.94
CA ALA A 192 39.01 -20.74 -18.46
C ALA A 192 37.96 -20.90 -19.60
N GLU A 193 37.36 -22.09 -19.76
CA GLU A 193 36.43 -22.42 -20.87
C GLU A 193 35.11 -21.59 -20.90
N ASP A 194 34.68 -20.98 -19.79
CA ASP A 194 33.42 -20.18 -19.74
C ASP A 194 33.63 -18.67 -20.04
N ILE A 195 34.87 -18.15 -20.03
CA ILE A 195 35.15 -16.73 -20.34
C ILE A 195 35.13 -16.49 -21.86
N ASP A 196 35.55 -17.51 -22.62
CA ASP A 196 35.80 -17.45 -24.07
C ASP A 196 34.56 -16.98 -24.87
N ALA A 197 33.37 -17.49 -24.52
CA ALA A 197 32.13 -17.14 -25.20
C ALA A 197 31.64 -15.71 -24.93
N GLU A 198 31.90 -15.13 -23.74
CA GLU A 198 31.55 -13.73 -23.44
C GLU A 198 32.60 -12.74 -23.98
N ALA A 199 33.89 -13.10 -23.96
CA ALA A 199 34.96 -12.33 -24.59
C ALA A 199 34.78 -12.26 -26.13
N GLU A 200 34.51 -13.39 -26.77
CA GLU A 200 34.22 -13.44 -28.21
C GLU A 200 32.92 -12.67 -28.56
N ARG A 201 31.90 -12.70 -27.69
CA ARG A 201 30.67 -11.92 -27.85
C ARG A 201 30.92 -10.42 -27.67
N ALA A 202 31.75 -10.00 -26.73
CA ALA A 202 32.16 -8.60 -26.54
C ALA A 202 32.95 -8.08 -27.75
N ALA A 203 33.94 -8.85 -28.23
CA ALA A 203 34.70 -8.54 -29.44
C ALA A 203 33.79 -8.46 -30.68
N LYS A 204 32.82 -9.37 -30.82
CA LYS A 204 31.80 -9.32 -31.89
C LYS A 204 30.89 -8.09 -31.78
N SER A 205 30.48 -7.67 -30.59
CA SER A 205 29.67 -6.45 -30.41
C SER A 205 30.47 -5.17 -30.68
N LEU A 206 31.71 -5.05 -30.20
CA LEU A 206 32.60 -3.92 -30.53
C LEU A 206 32.90 -3.85 -32.03
N SER A 207 33.18 -5.00 -32.66
CA SER A 207 33.33 -5.09 -34.13
C SER A 207 32.04 -4.73 -34.87
N ARG A 208 30.87 -5.08 -34.33
CA ARG A 208 29.56 -4.70 -34.88
C ARG A 208 29.30 -3.20 -34.75
N LEU A 209 29.72 -2.55 -33.66
CA LEU A 209 29.64 -1.11 -33.47
C LEU A 209 30.54 -0.36 -34.48
N VAL A 210 31.78 -0.82 -34.64
CA VAL A 210 32.72 -0.30 -35.65
C VAL A 210 32.16 -0.48 -37.06
N ARG A 211 31.53 -1.64 -37.37
CA ARG A 211 30.85 -1.87 -38.66
C ARG A 211 29.58 -1.02 -38.83
N ALA A 212 28.81 -0.78 -37.78
CA ALA A 212 27.60 0.02 -37.83
C ALA A 212 27.89 1.49 -38.16
N HIS A 213 28.92 2.09 -37.54
CA HIS A 213 29.33 3.45 -37.87
C HIS A 213 30.20 3.56 -39.14
N ALA A 214 30.96 2.52 -39.51
CA ALA A 214 31.60 2.45 -40.84
C ALA A 214 30.61 2.30 -42.01
N LEU A 215 29.32 2.06 -41.71
CA LEU A 215 28.21 2.03 -42.67
C LEU A 215 27.34 3.30 -42.63
N SER A 216 27.77 4.37 -41.94
CA SER A 216 27.22 5.70 -42.23
C SER A 216 27.51 6.04 -43.69
N LEU A 217 26.46 6.20 -44.49
CA LEU A 217 26.52 6.18 -45.96
C LEU A 217 27.09 7.46 -46.57
N HIS A 218 28.41 7.63 -46.46
CA HIS A 218 29.18 8.35 -47.48
C HIS A 218 30.00 7.34 -48.30
N GLY A 219 29.66 7.24 -49.59
CA GLY A 219 30.42 6.47 -50.59
C GLY A 219 30.07 4.98 -50.74
N VAL A 220 28.78 4.61 -50.75
CA VAL A 220 28.31 3.33 -51.31
C VAL A 220 27.37 3.63 -52.47
N ASP A 221 27.56 2.94 -53.58
CA ASP A 221 26.71 3.07 -54.76
C ASP A 221 25.30 2.52 -54.47
N LEU A 222 24.30 3.40 -54.61
CA LEU A 222 22.91 3.14 -54.24
C LEU A 222 22.21 2.16 -55.20
N ASP A 223 22.76 1.95 -56.40
CA ASP A 223 22.13 1.11 -57.42
C ASP A 223 22.55 -0.37 -57.40
N SER A 224 23.48 -0.76 -56.52
CA SER A 224 23.93 -2.15 -56.36
C SER A 224 22.78 -3.13 -56.05
N PRO A 225 22.74 -4.33 -56.68
CA PRO A 225 21.70 -5.34 -56.42
C PRO A 225 21.58 -5.73 -54.94
N LEU A 226 22.69 -5.79 -54.21
CA LEU A 226 22.70 -6.13 -52.78
C LEU A 226 22.11 -5.01 -51.91
N THR A 227 22.25 -3.75 -52.32
CA THR A 227 21.66 -2.59 -51.62
C THR A 227 20.14 -2.60 -51.76
N LYS A 228 19.63 -2.83 -52.98
CA LYS A 228 18.19 -3.00 -53.26
C LYS A 228 17.60 -4.21 -52.54
N ASP A 229 18.31 -5.34 -52.54
CA ASP A 229 17.94 -6.55 -51.77
C ASP A 229 17.78 -6.28 -50.25
N VAL A 230 18.61 -5.41 -49.67
CA VAL A 230 18.52 -5.03 -48.25
C VAL A 230 17.33 -4.10 -47.99
N GLN A 231 17.08 -3.14 -48.89
CA GLN A 231 15.91 -2.25 -48.82
C GLN A 231 14.58 -3.03 -48.96
N ASP A 232 14.52 -4.01 -49.87
CA ASP A 232 13.37 -4.90 -50.04
C ASP A 232 13.12 -5.79 -48.80
N LEU A 233 14.18 -6.22 -48.12
CA LEU A 233 14.07 -6.94 -46.84
C LEU A 233 13.57 -6.02 -45.72
N GLU A 234 14.03 -4.77 -45.65
CA GLU A 234 13.54 -3.77 -44.69
C GLU A 234 12.05 -3.46 -44.88
N ALA A 235 11.60 -3.30 -46.13
CA ALA A 235 10.18 -3.10 -46.45
C ALA A 235 9.31 -4.30 -46.00
N LYS A 236 9.77 -5.53 -46.24
CA LYS A 236 9.08 -6.77 -45.80
C LYS A 236 9.05 -6.90 -44.28
N ILE A 237 10.16 -6.58 -43.61
CA ILE A 237 10.26 -6.55 -42.15
C ILE A 237 9.25 -5.56 -41.57
N ALA A 238 9.21 -4.32 -42.08
CA ALA A 238 8.25 -3.31 -41.64
C ALA A 238 6.78 -3.76 -41.85
N GLN A 239 6.51 -4.49 -42.93
CA GLN A 239 5.17 -5.06 -43.19
C GLN A 239 4.79 -6.16 -42.18
N VAL A 240 5.70 -7.07 -41.84
CA VAL A 240 5.45 -8.14 -40.86
C VAL A 240 5.31 -7.58 -39.45
N THR A 241 6.16 -6.64 -39.04
CA THR A 241 6.04 -5.96 -37.72
C THR A 241 4.71 -5.22 -37.59
N LYS A 242 4.28 -4.50 -38.64
CA LYS A 242 2.97 -3.83 -38.66
C LYS A 242 1.79 -4.81 -38.61
N ALA A 243 1.97 -6.03 -39.13
CA ALA A 243 0.98 -7.10 -39.01
C ALA A 243 0.92 -7.68 -37.58
N ASP A 244 2.06 -7.87 -36.91
CA ASP A 244 2.11 -8.26 -35.48
C ASP A 244 1.42 -7.20 -34.60
N GLU A 245 1.70 -5.92 -34.82
CA GLU A 245 1.07 -4.81 -34.10
C GLU A 245 -0.46 -4.76 -34.26
N ALA A 246 -0.96 -5.11 -35.45
CA ALA A 246 -2.40 -5.11 -35.76
C ALA A 246 -3.20 -6.24 -35.06
N VAL A 247 -2.55 -7.33 -34.64
CA VAL A 247 -3.22 -8.44 -33.93
C VAL A 247 -3.50 -8.06 -32.47
N ARG A 248 -4.78 -7.86 -32.11
CA ARG A 248 -5.19 -7.57 -30.73
C ARG A 248 -5.27 -8.87 -29.91
N GLY A 249 -4.23 -9.16 -29.13
CA GLY A 249 -4.14 -10.38 -28.34
C GLY A 249 -5.17 -10.48 -27.21
N GLN A 250 -6.34 -11.05 -27.50
CA GLN A 250 -7.35 -11.43 -26.50
C GLN A 250 -7.70 -12.94 -26.54
N THR A 251 -7.30 -13.67 -27.58
CA THR A 251 -7.46 -15.13 -27.67
C THR A 251 -6.13 -15.88 -27.83
N ILE A 252 -6.10 -17.14 -27.38
CA ILE A 252 -4.92 -18.02 -27.47
C ILE A 252 -4.44 -18.18 -28.93
N ARG A 253 -5.37 -18.21 -29.90
CA ARG A 253 -5.05 -18.36 -31.33
C ARG A 253 -4.31 -17.14 -31.89
N GLU A 254 -4.69 -15.94 -31.47
CA GLU A 254 -4.01 -14.68 -31.84
C GLU A 254 -2.62 -14.59 -31.20
N SER A 255 -2.45 -15.11 -29.98
CA SER A 255 -1.13 -15.21 -29.33
C SER A 255 -0.15 -16.12 -30.07
N PHE A 256 -0.61 -17.26 -30.60
CA PHE A 256 0.21 -18.09 -31.50
C PHE A 256 0.51 -17.37 -32.82
N GLN A 257 -0.47 -16.71 -33.43
CA GLN A 257 -0.27 -15.94 -34.65
C GLN A 257 0.76 -14.81 -34.49
N ARG A 258 0.76 -14.08 -33.37
CA ARG A 258 1.81 -13.11 -33.03
C ARG A 258 3.18 -13.75 -32.86
N ARG A 259 3.25 -14.91 -32.19
CA ARG A 259 4.51 -15.63 -31.98
C ARG A 259 5.14 -16.03 -33.32
N ASP A 260 4.33 -16.52 -34.25
CA ASP A 260 4.79 -16.97 -35.55
C ASP A 260 5.20 -15.77 -36.43
N LEU A 261 4.41 -14.67 -36.46
CA LEU A 261 4.80 -13.42 -37.13
C LEU A 261 6.12 -12.83 -36.61
N ARG A 262 6.37 -12.91 -35.30
CA ARG A 262 7.64 -12.48 -34.69
C ARG A 262 8.80 -13.40 -35.05
N SER A 263 8.55 -14.71 -35.17
CA SER A 263 9.54 -15.67 -35.66
C SER A 263 9.92 -15.40 -37.12
N ASP A 264 8.93 -15.09 -37.97
CA ASP A 264 9.16 -14.73 -39.37
C ASP A 264 9.95 -13.42 -39.51
N ALA A 265 9.61 -12.40 -38.69
CA ALA A 265 10.36 -11.15 -38.63
C ALA A 265 11.84 -11.39 -38.25
N LEU A 266 12.10 -12.21 -37.23
CA LEU A 266 13.47 -12.58 -36.81
C LEU A 266 14.25 -13.28 -37.94
N SER A 267 13.61 -14.20 -38.67
CA SER A 267 14.23 -14.87 -39.84
C SER A 267 14.57 -13.89 -40.97
N LEU A 268 13.73 -12.87 -41.20
CA LEU A 268 14.01 -11.80 -42.17
C LEU A 268 15.15 -10.90 -41.71
N TYR A 269 15.20 -10.52 -40.42
CA TYR A 269 16.31 -9.76 -39.84
C TYR A 269 17.64 -10.51 -39.95
N GLU A 270 17.67 -11.83 -39.68
CA GLU A 270 18.87 -12.65 -39.83
C GLU A 270 19.33 -12.72 -41.30
N THR A 271 18.39 -12.83 -42.24
CA THR A 271 18.68 -12.82 -43.68
C THR A 271 19.24 -11.46 -44.15
N ARG A 272 18.67 -10.35 -43.67
CA ARG A 272 19.17 -8.99 -43.91
C ARG A 272 20.60 -8.81 -43.37
N LEU A 273 20.87 -9.30 -42.16
CA LEU A 273 22.19 -9.22 -41.54
C LEU A 273 23.25 -9.99 -42.35
N LYS A 274 22.90 -11.16 -42.91
CA LYS A 274 23.78 -11.94 -43.80
C LYS A 274 24.07 -11.21 -45.12
N LYS A 275 23.09 -10.55 -45.75
CA LYS A 275 23.32 -9.73 -46.96
C LYS A 275 24.16 -8.48 -46.69
N LEU A 276 23.89 -7.76 -45.60
CA LEU A 276 24.71 -6.63 -45.16
C LEU A 276 26.16 -7.03 -44.87
N THR A 277 26.38 -8.21 -44.29
CA THR A 277 27.74 -8.73 -44.03
C THR A 277 28.51 -8.96 -45.34
N LYS A 278 27.86 -9.51 -46.38
CA LYS A 278 28.47 -9.65 -47.72
C LYS A 278 28.79 -8.31 -48.38
N LEU A 279 27.92 -7.31 -48.27
CA LEU A 279 28.17 -5.95 -48.76
C LEU A 279 29.43 -5.35 -48.12
N VAL A 280 29.63 -5.58 -46.82
CA VAL A 280 30.84 -5.17 -46.10
C VAL A 280 32.07 -5.96 -46.57
N GLU A 281 31.96 -7.28 -46.79
CA GLU A 281 33.05 -8.12 -47.29
C GLU A 281 33.49 -7.74 -48.72
N GLU A 282 32.56 -7.43 -49.62
CA GLU A 282 32.87 -6.92 -50.97
C GLU A 282 33.56 -5.56 -50.92
N ARG A 283 33.14 -4.66 -50.02
CA ARG A 283 33.79 -3.35 -49.82
C ARG A 283 35.19 -3.46 -49.20
N VAL A 284 35.43 -4.42 -48.30
CA VAL A 284 36.78 -4.73 -47.81
C VAL A 284 37.66 -5.18 -48.98
N ARG A 285 37.14 -6.05 -49.85
CA ARG A 285 37.85 -6.54 -51.04
C ARG A 285 38.18 -5.44 -52.07
N SER A 286 37.27 -4.48 -52.29
CA SER A 286 37.55 -3.36 -53.19
C SER A 286 38.51 -2.34 -52.56
N SER A 287 38.51 -2.18 -51.23
CA SER A 287 39.48 -1.31 -50.53
C SER A 287 40.94 -1.77 -50.61
N GLU A 288 41.18 -3.06 -50.92
CA GLU A 288 42.52 -3.60 -51.13
C GLU A 288 43.05 -3.44 -52.57
N GLN A 289 42.20 -3.06 -53.54
CA GLN A 289 42.56 -2.99 -54.97
C GLN A 289 42.72 -1.58 -55.53
N HIS A 290 42.50 -0.51 -54.77
CA HIS A 290 42.74 0.88 -55.21
C HIS A 290 43.81 1.56 -54.35
N LYS A 291 45.07 1.20 -54.66
CA LYS A 291 46.27 1.90 -54.22
C LYS A 291 47.21 2.15 -55.41
N VAL A 292 46.62 2.63 -56.52
CA VAL A 292 47.30 2.99 -57.77
C VAL A 292 46.62 4.23 -58.35
N GLU A 293 47.47 5.24 -58.63
CA GLU A 293 47.30 6.39 -59.53
C GLU A 293 46.32 7.53 -59.20
N GLU A 294 46.86 8.75 -59.34
CA GLU A 294 46.24 10.06 -59.28
C GLU A 294 45.87 10.56 -60.71
N GLU A 295 44.89 11.47 -60.77
CA GLU A 295 44.75 12.57 -61.74
C GLU A 295 44.33 12.33 -63.23
N ALA A 296 43.08 12.74 -63.51
CA ALA A 296 42.70 13.87 -64.40
C ALA A 296 42.22 13.65 -65.86
N GLU A 297 41.60 14.73 -66.39
CA GLU A 297 41.02 14.99 -67.73
C GLU A 297 39.63 14.35 -68.05
N GLU A 298 38.66 15.01 -68.72
CA GLU A 298 38.33 16.44 -68.90
C GLU A 298 36.84 16.59 -69.40
N ASP A 299 36.40 17.82 -69.63
CA ASP A 299 35.05 18.40 -69.81
C ASP A 299 33.96 17.85 -70.80
N GLU A 300 32.75 18.44 -70.62
CA GLU A 300 31.77 18.94 -71.63
C GLU A 300 30.56 18.11 -72.20
N ASP A 301 29.37 18.70 -71.94
CA ASP A 301 28.18 18.97 -72.81
C ASP A 301 27.08 17.91 -73.19
N SER A 302 25.97 18.48 -73.69
CA SER A 302 24.60 17.98 -73.99
C SER A 302 24.36 17.87 -75.53
N PRO A 303 23.14 17.79 -76.15
CA PRO A 303 21.73 17.57 -75.71
C PRO A 303 20.90 16.58 -76.63
N GLU A 304 19.55 16.57 -76.49
CA GLU A 304 18.45 16.28 -77.48
C GLU A 304 18.44 14.96 -78.34
N ASP A 305 17.33 14.36 -78.83
CA ASP A 305 16.17 14.91 -79.59
C ASP A 305 14.99 13.89 -79.73
N ASP A 306 13.89 14.33 -80.36
CA ASP A 306 12.58 13.71 -80.64
C ASP A 306 12.53 12.56 -81.70
N THR A 307 11.38 11.89 -81.87
CA THR A 307 10.49 12.04 -83.08
C THR A 307 9.41 10.95 -83.33
N GLN A 308 8.17 11.43 -83.58
CA GLN A 308 7.21 11.02 -84.66
C GLN A 308 6.60 9.58 -84.65
N THR A 309 5.50 9.26 -85.36
CA THR A 309 4.81 9.90 -86.52
C THR A 309 3.26 9.77 -86.46
N VAL A 310 2.55 10.42 -87.40
CA VAL A 310 1.07 10.48 -87.50
C VAL A 310 0.55 9.82 -88.78
N GLU A 311 -0.28 8.78 -88.64
CA GLU A 311 -1.23 8.27 -89.66
C GLU A 311 -2.43 7.60 -88.95
N ASP A 312 -3.58 8.28 -88.79
CA ASP A 312 -4.91 7.63 -88.56
C ASP A 312 -6.14 8.59 -88.41
N GLU A 313 -6.00 9.91 -88.66
CA GLU A 313 -7.09 10.88 -88.38
C GLU A 313 -8.41 10.68 -89.14
N THR A 314 -8.43 9.89 -90.23
CA THR A 314 -9.64 9.57 -90.99
C THR A 314 -10.36 8.29 -90.55
N LEU A 315 -9.70 7.36 -89.84
CA LEU A 315 -10.36 6.17 -89.28
C LEU A 315 -11.06 6.48 -87.94
N MET A 316 -10.51 7.44 -87.20
CA MET A 316 -10.99 7.85 -85.87
C MET A 316 -12.45 8.34 -85.84
N GLN A 317 -12.95 9.00 -86.90
CA GLN A 317 -14.26 9.65 -86.85
C GLN A 317 -15.46 8.67 -86.86
N GLU A 318 -15.35 7.53 -87.54
CA GLU A 318 -16.41 6.50 -87.51
C GLU A 318 -16.38 5.67 -86.23
N VAL A 319 -15.17 5.32 -85.75
CA VAL A 319 -14.96 4.61 -84.47
C VAL A 319 -15.49 5.44 -83.29
N THR A 320 -15.25 6.76 -83.29
CA THR A 320 -15.73 7.68 -82.25
C THR A 320 -17.25 7.62 -82.08
N LYS A 321 -18.00 7.55 -83.19
CA LYS A 321 -19.47 7.53 -83.13
C LYS A 321 -20.02 6.22 -82.57
N SER A 322 -19.43 5.07 -82.91
CA SER A 322 -19.84 3.78 -82.34
C SER A 322 -19.36 3.59 -80.89
N LEU A 323 -18.27 4.25 -80.49
CA LEU A 323 -17.86 4.32 -79.08
C LEU A 323 -18.89 5.12 -78.26
N GLN A 324 -19.37 6.25 -78.78
CA GLN A 324 -20.32 7.13 -78.09
C GLN A 324 -21.60 6.38 -77.64
N ASP A 325 -22.24 5.62 -78.54
CA ASP A 325 -23.45 4.83 -78.22
C ASP A 325 -23.20 3.74 -77.16
N MET A 326 -22.00 3.16 -77.12
CA MET A 326 -21.60 2.22 -76.05
C MET A 326 -21.31 2.95 -74.74
N GLN A 327 -20.75 4.16 -74.81
CA GLN A 327 -20.49 5.03 -73.66
C GLN A 327 -21.79 5.42 -72.96
N ASP A 328 -22.82 5.81 -73.71
CA ASP A 328 -24.12 6.24 -73.16
C ASP A 328 -24.86 5.07 -72.46
N ARG A 329 -24.80 3.86 -73.01
CA ARG A 329 -25.31 2.65 -72.34
C ARG A 329 -24.55 2.35 -71.05
N LYS A 330 -23.21 2.36 -71.12
CA LYS A 330 -22.34 2.15 -69.95
C LYS A 330 -22.63 3.17 -68.85
N ASP A 331 -22.80 4.44 -69.20
CA ASP A 331 -23.04 5.52 -68.26
C ASP A 331 -24.44 5.44 -67.62
N THR A 332 -25.42 4.89 -68.34
CA THR A 332 -26.76 4.60 -67.81
C THR A 332 -26.72 3.50 -66.73
N GLU A 333 -26.01 2.40 -66.97
CA GLU A 333 -25.84 1.33 -65.97
C GLU A 333 -24.94 1.74 -64.79
N LEU A 334 -23.93 2.58 -65.03
CA LEU A 334 -23.05 3.11 -63.99
C LEU A 334 -23.69 4.22 -63.15
N ALA A 335 -24.77 4.88 -63.58
CA ALA A 335 -25.40 5.96 -62.82
C ALA A 335 -25.76 5.60 -61.34
N PRO A 336 -26.45 4.48 -61.04
CA PRO A 336 -26.74 4.08 -59.65
C PRO A 336 -25.48 3.70 -58.87
N LEU A 337 -24.49 3.06 -59.51
CA LEU A 337 -23.22 2.69 -58.87
C LEU A 337 -22.36 3.92 -58.58
N ARG A 338 -22.32 4.91 -59.48
CA ARG A 338 -21.69 6.22 -59.28
C ARG A 338 -22.33 6.94 -58.10
N LYS A 339 -23.67 6.97 -58.00
CA LYS A 339 -24.39 7.56 -56.87
C LYS A 339 -24.06 6.89 -55.53
N LYS A 340 -23.93 5.56 -55.51
CA LYS A 340 -23.50 4.81 -54.32
C LYS A 340 -22.03 5.07 -53.98
N LYS A 341 -21.16 5.21 -54.99
CA LYS A 341 -19.75 5.57 -54.84
C LYS A 341 -19.57 7.00 -54.30
N THR A 342 -20.33 8.00 -54.77
CA THR A 342 -20.25 9.36 -54.22
C THR A 342 -20.78 9.42 -52.79
N ALA A 343 -21.85 8.70 -52.44
CA ALA A 343 -22.32 8.63 -51.06
C ALA A 343 -21.26 8.04 -50.10
N ALA A 344 -20.69 6.88 -50.44
CA ALA A 344 -19.62 6.27 -49.65
C ALA A 344 -18.34 7.11 -49.62
N SER A 345 -17.99 7.77 -50.73
CA SER A 345 -16.82 8.66 -50.78
C SER A 345 -17.01 9.92 -49.93
N ALA A 346 -18.22 10.46 -49.83
CA ALA A 346 -18.54 11.57 -48.93
C ALA A 346 -18.44 11.15 -47.45
N GLU A 347 -18.96 9.97 -47.11
CA GLU A 347 -18.85 9.40 -45.75
C GLU A 347 -17.40 9.15 -45.35
N VAL A 348 -16.59 8.56 -46.24
CA VAL A 348 -15.14 8.41 -46.05
C VAL A 348 -14.43 9.75 -45.89
N GLN A 349 -14.84 10.79 -46.63
CA GLN A 349 -14.27 12.14 -46.49
C GLN A 349 -14.65 12.78 -45.15
N THR A 350 -15.86 12.54 -44.65
CA THR A 350 -16.30 13.02 -43.32
C THR A 350 -15.55 12.31 -42.20
N LEU A 351 -15.31 11.00 -42.35
CA LEU A 351 -14.50 10.21 -41.41
C LEU A 351 -13.03 10.61 -41.41
N ARG A 352 -12.45 10.92 -42.58
CA ARG A 352 -11.08 11.47 -42.68
C ARG A 352 -10.95 12.83 -42.00
N GLN A 353 -11.91 13.74 -42.18
CA GLN A 353 -11.90 15.02 -41.45
C GLN A 353 -11.96 14.82 -39.93
N LYS A 354 -12.80 13.90 -39.43
CA LYS A 354 -12.81 13.54 -37.99
C LYS A 354 -11.49 12.92 -37.53
N GLN A 355 -10.84 12.11 -38.36
CA GLN A 355 -9.52 11.55 -38.05
C GLN A 355 -8.47 12.66 -37.94
N GLU A 356 -8.41 13.58 -38.91
CA GLU A 356 -7.48 14.72 -38.91
C GLU A 356 -7.70 15.65 -37.70
N GLU A 357 -8.96 15.86 -37.30
CA GLU A 357 -9.34 16.62 -36.09
C GLU A 357 -8.87 15.92 -34.80
N LEU A 358 -9.11 14.61 -34.67
CA LEU A 358 -8.61 13.79 -33.55
C LEU A 358 -7.08 13.74 -33.50
N GLU A 359 -6.40 13.67 -34.65
CA GLU A 359 -4.93 13.74 -34.73
C GLU A 359 -4.40 15.13 -34.39
N ALA A 360 -5.13 16.21 -34.71
CA ALA A 360 -4.82 17.56 -34.25
C ALA A 360 -4.97 17.70 -32.74
N GLN A 361 -6.07 17.19 -32.16
CA GLN A 361 -6.27 17.16 -30.70
C GLN A 361 -5.19 16.33 -29.99
N LEU A 362 -4.83 15.16 -30.53
CA LEU A 362 -3.76 14.32 -29.97
C LEU A 362 -2.38 14.98 -30.06
N ARG A 363 -2.10 15.75 -31.13
CA ARG A 363 -0.88 16.57 -31.24
C ARG A 363 -0.86 17.69 -30.20
N ALA A 364 -1.98 18.36 -29.95
CA ALA A 364 -2.08 19.38 -28.90
C ALA A 364 -1.80 18.78 -27.51
N VAL A 365 -2.46 17.66 -27.17
CA VAL A 365 -2.24 16.95 -25.89
C VAL A 365 -0.79 16.46 -25.76
N LYS A 366 -0.17 15.93 -26.82
CA LYS A 366 1.26 15.55 -26.80
C LYS A 366 2.18 16.76 -26.60
N SER A 367 1.86 17.91 -27.19
CA SER A 367 2.62 19.15 -27.00
C SER A 367 2.48 19.70 -25.58
N GLU A 368 1.29 19.64 -24.97
CA GLU A 368 1.10 20.00 -23.57
C GLU A 368 1.81 19.02 -22.63
N LEU A 369 1.80 17.72 -22.94
CA LEU A 369 2.53 16.71 -22.18
C LEU A 369 4.05 16.95 -22.25
N GLN A 370 4.62 17.26 -23.43
CA GLN A 370 6.03 17.63 -23.54
C GLN A 370 6.35 18.93 -22.79
N ARG A 371 5.47 19.93 -22.82
CA ARG A 371 5.64 21.17 -22.03
C ARG A 371 5.64 20.86 -20.53
N ALA A 372 4.69 20.06 -20.06
CA ALA A 372 4.58 19.67 -18.66
C ALA A 372 5.76 18.82 -18.17
N VAL A 373 6.27 17.90 -19.01
CA VAL A 373 7.49 17.12 -18.73
C VAL A 373 8.74 18.02 -18.69
N GLY A 374 8.82 19.02 -19.58
CA GLY A 374 9.90 20.03 -19.53
C GLY A 374 9.85 20.87 -18.26
N GLU A 375 8.66 21.34 -17.87
CA GLU A 375 8.44 22.09 -16.62
C GLU A 375 8.71 21.23 -15.37
N GLN A 376 8.38 19.94 -15.41
CA GLN A 376 8.73 18.98 -14.36
C GLN A 376 10.25 18.80 -14.25
N HIS A 377 10.97 18.63 -15.36
CA HIS A 377 12.43 18.54 -15.34
C HIS A 377 13.10 19.82 -14.83
N GLN A 378 12.61 20.99 -15.22
CA GLN A 378 13.11 22.26 -14.69
C GLN A 378 12.85 22.38 -13.18
N ALA A 379 11.68 21.95 -12.70
CA ALA A 379 11.36 21.95 -11.28
C ALA A 379 12.25 20.96 -10.48
N ASP A 380 12.58 19.79 -11.05
CA ASP A 380 13.53 18.84 -10.46
C ASP A 380 14.95 19.43 -10.37
N GLU A 381 15.41 20.17 -11.38
CA GLU A 381 16.71 20.85 -11.36
C GLU A 381 16.74 22.02 -10.36
N ASP A 382 15.68 22.83 -10.32
CA ASP A 382 15.53 23.91 -9.34
C ASP A 382 15.48 23.36 -7.90
N MET A 383 14.78 22.23 -7.69
CA MET A 383 14.78 21.52 -6.40
C MET A 383 16.17 21.02 -6.02
N ARG A 384 16.92 20.40 -6.94
CA ARG A 384 18.31 19.98 -6.68
C ARG A 384 19.21 21.16 -6.34
N ALA A 385 19.09 22.27 -7.06
CA ALA A 385 19.84 23.50 -6.77
C ALA A 385 19.51 24.06 -5.37
N VAL A 386 18.27 23.92 -4.90
CA VAL A 386 17.87 24.27 -3.53
C VAL A 386 18.41 23.27 -2.51
N GLU A 387 18.35 21.96 -2.77
CA GLU A 387 18.93 20.93 -1.89
C GLU A 387 20.45 21.08 -1.76
N GLU A 388 21.18 21.34 -2.86
CA GLU A 388 22.62 21.57 -2.86
C GLU A 388 22.99 22.84 -2.08
N ARG A 389 22.23 23.94 -2.23
CA ARG A 389 22.39 25.14 -1.38
C ARG A 389 22.16 24.82 0.09
N PHE A 390 21.13 24.05 0.41
CA PHE A 390 20.81 23.67 1.79
C PHE A 390 21.88 22.74 2.40
N ILE A 391 22.43 21.82 1.61
CA ILE A 391 23.57 20.97 2.00
C ILE A 391 24.83 21.83 2.21
N ALA A 392 25.10 22.80 1.33
CA ALA A 392 26.22 23.73 1.46
C ALA A 392 26.10 24.64 2.68
N ASP A 393 24.90 25.12 2.99
CA ASP A 393 24.62 25.94 4.17
C ASP A 393 24.67 25.10 5.47
N ILE A 394 24.20 23.85 5.48
CA ILE A 394 24.42 22.90 6.59
C ILE A 394 25.91 22.59 6.76
N ALA A 395 26.67 22.44 5.68
CA ALA A 395 28.11 22.21 5.73
C ALA A 395 28.86 23.44 6.28
N ARG A 396 28.47 24.65 5.86
CA ARG A 396 28.99 25.93 6.37
C ARG A 396 28.66 26.11 7.85
N PHE A 397 27.41 25.87 8.24
CA PHE A 397 26.96 25.89 9.64
C PHE A 397 27.74 24.88 10.49
N ARG A 398 27.98 23.65 9.99
CA ARG A 398 28.84 22.64 10.65
C ARG A 398 30.30 23.06 10.75
N ALA A 399 30.83 23.82 9.78
CA ALA A 399 32.20 24.33 9.78
C ALA A 399 32.38 25.49 10.78
N GLU A 400 31.42 26.41 10.83
CA GLU A 400 31.41 27.53 11.78
C GLU A 400 31.24 27.02 13.24
N HIS A 401 30.36 26.03 13.44
CA HIS A 401 30.09 25.43 14.75
C HIS A 401 30.94 24.17 15.04
N GLN A 402 32.00 23.93 14.26
CA GLN A 402 32.84 22.71 14.33
C GLN A 402 33.47 22.47 15.71
N HIS A 403 33.69 23.55 16.47
CA HIS A 403 34.18 23.51 17.85
C HIS A 403 33.15 22.97 18.86
N VAL A 404 31.85 23.18 18.63
CA VAL A 404 30.74 22.58 19.39
C VAL A 404 30.60 21.10 19.03
N THR A 405 30.63 20.78 17.73
CA THR A 405 30.57 19.41 17.21
C THR A 405 31.74 18.54 17.69
N ARG A 406 32.95 19.12 17.86
CA ARG A 406 34.12 18.45 18.47
C ARG A 406 33.95 18.12 19.96
N ARG A 407 33.11 18.85 20.71
CA ARG A 407 32.79 18.51 22.12
C ARG A 407 31.80 17.35 22.21
N PHE A 408 30.76 17.33 21.38
CA PHE A 408 29.82 16.19 21.32
C PHE A 408 30.51 14.89 20.89
N SER A 409 31.28 14.92 19.80
CA SER A 409 31.97 13.74 19.28
C SER A 409 33.04 13.17 20.23
N ARG A 410 33.69 14.00 21.06
CA ARG A 410 34.59 13.50 22.14
C ARG A 410 33.86 12.81 23.28
N ALA A 411 32.62 13.19 23.60
CA ALA A 411 31.81 12.48 24.58
C ALA A 411 31.33 11.13 24.02
N GLN A 412 30.94 11.11 22.73
CA GLN A 412 30.38 9.93 22.08
C GLN A 412 31.42 8.84 21.80
N ARG A 413 32.67 9.20 21.44
CA ARG A 413 33.77 8.24 21.18
C ARG A 413 34.33 7.53 22.43
N ARG A 414 33.86 7.86 23.65
CA ARG A 414 34.25 7.14 24.88
C ARG A 414 33.35 5.95 25.23
N ARG A 415 32.22 5.78 24.54
CA ARG A 415 31.46 4.52 24.56
C ARG A 415 31.74 3.77 23.27
N VAL A 416 32.70 2.85 23.33
CA VAL A 416 32.67 1.67 22.47
C VAL A 416 31.29 1.05 22.68
N ILE A 417 30.49 0.97 21.63
CA ILE A 417 29.29 0.13 21.66
C ILE A 417 29.81 -1.30 21.56
N THR A 418 30.03 -1.93 22.70
CA THR A 418 30.23 -3.37 22.79
C THR A 418 29.06 -4.04 22.12
N THR A 419 29.34 -4.90 21.14
CA THR A 419 28.32 -5.66 20.40
C THR A 419 27.75 -6.82 21.23
N GLU A 420 28.25 -7.04 22.44
CA GLU A 420 27.70 -7.98 23.42
C GLU A 420 26.38 -7.42 23.98
N GLN A 421 25.27 -7.97 23.48
CA GLN A 421 23.92 -7.67 23.96
C GLN A 421 23.67 -8.40 25.29
N LYS A 422 24.18 -7.88 26.40
CA LYS A 422 23.71 -8.32 27.73
C LYS A 422 22.29 -7.76 27.95
N GLN A 423 21.30 -8.65 27.95
CA GLN A 423 19.95 -8.32 28.40
C GLN A 423 19.97 -7.88 29.87
N MET A 424 19.35 -6.75 30.18
CA MET A 424 19.38 -6.16 31.52
C MET A 424 18.26 -6.71 32.39
N THR A 425 18.57 -7.11 33.63
CA THR A 425 17.55 -7.46 34.63
C THR A 425 16.68 -6.24 34.98
N ASP A 426 15.44 -6.47 35.46
CA ASP A 426 14.54 -5.38 35.87
C ASP A 426 15.20 -4.40 36.84
N ALA A 427 15.90 -4.91 37.87
CA ALA A 427 16.61 -4.09 38.84
C ALA A 427 17.75 -3.24 38.23
N GLU A 428 18.47 -3.76 37.22
CA GLU A 428 19.46 -2.95 36.48
C GLU A 428 18.79 -1.87 35.62
N GLN A 429 17.61 -2.15 35.05
CA GLN A 429 16.85 -1.16 34.27
C GLN A 429 16.27 -0.06 35.16
N ASP A 430 15.62 -0.43 36.26
CA ASP A 430 15.01 0.49 37.23
C ASP A 430 16.07 1.45 37.80
N ALA A 431 17.25 0.93 38.18
CA ALA A 431 18.36 1.76 38.66
C ALA A 431 18.84 2.81 37.64
N ILE A 432 18.87 2.46 36.34
CA ILE A 432 19.22 3.43 35.27
C ILE A 432 18.08 4.43 35.03
N VAL A 433 16.81 4.01 35.12
CA VAL A 433 15.67 4.92 34.99
C VAL A 433 15.66 5.93 36.13
N ASP A 434 15.90 5.49 37.36
CA ASP A 434 16.02 6.36 38.54
C ASP A 434 17.21 7.33 38.43
N GLU A 435 18.37 6.87 37.95
CA GLU A 435 19.52 7.76 37.66
C GLU A 435 19.14 8.82 36.62
N ILE A 436 18.45 8.43 35.54
CA ILE A 436 18.00 9.35 34.48
C ILE A 436 16.98 10.36 35.02
N LYS A 437 15.99 9.92 35.81
CA LYS A 437 14.96 10.79 36.42
C LYS A 437 15.58 11.76 37.43
N ALA A 438 16.54 11.30 38.24
CA ALA A 438 17.32 12.17 39.13
C ALA A 438 18.17 13.18 38.35
N ASP A 439 18.72 12.82 37.18
CA ASP A 439 19.46 13.74 36.34
C ASP A 439 18.55 14.78 35.64
N ILE A 440 17.38 14.36 35.15
CA ILE A 440 16.34 15.28 34.63
C ILE A 440 15.96 16.29 35.71
N ARG A 441 15.61 15.84 36.92
CA ARG A 441 15.19 16.71 38.03
C ARG A 441 16.27 17.70 38.49
N ARG A 442 17.55 17.41 38.27
CA ARG A 442 18.68 18.30 38.61
C ARG A 442 19.02 19.32 37.52
N ASN A 443 18.73 19.04 36.25
CA ASN A 443 19.24 19.81 35.11
C ASN A 443 18.15 20.48 34.24
N VAL A 444 16.87 20.27 34.56
CA VAL A 444 15.72 20.88 33.87
C VAL A 444 14.96 21.76 34.85
N GLU A 445 14.62 22.98 34.45
CA GLU A 445 13.88 23.94 35.29
C GLU A 445 12.37 23.98 34.98
N GLN A 446 11.96 23.59 33.76
CA GLN A 446 10.55 23.57 33.35
C GLN A 446 9.88 22.26 33.76
N GLU A 447 8.82 22.33 34.57
CA GLU A 447 8.09 21.16 35.07
C GLU A 447 7.47 20.33 33.93
N ASP A 448 6.82 20.95 32.94
CA ASP A 448 6.26 20.25 31.76
C ASP A 448 7.34 19.44 31.00
N ALA A 449 8.57 19.97 30.94
CA ALA A 449 9.70 19.27 30.33
C ALA A 449 10.24 18.16 31.25
N ILE A 450 10.20 18.31 32.57
CA ILE A 450 10.52 17.23 33.52
C ILE A 450 9.51 16.09 33.36
N GLU A 451 8.22 16.40 33.33
CA GLU A 451 7.13 15.43 33.15
C GLU A 451 7.31 14.66 31.84
N LEU A 452 7.40 15.36 30.70
CA LEU A 452 7.63 14.75 29.40
C LEU A 452 8.85 13.81 29.40
N LEU A 453 9.97 14.24 29.98
CA LEU A 453 11.21 13.46 29.94
C LEU A 453 11.22 12.27 30.89
N ASN A 454 10.52 12.38 32.02
CA ASN A 454 10.25 11.25 32.90
C ASN A 454 9.34 10.22 32.20
N THR A 455 8.26 10.66 31.55
CA THR A 455 7.38 9.79 30.74
C THR A 455 8.15 9.13 29.59
N MET A 456 9.08 9.83 28.95
CA MET A 456 9.97 9.24 27.93
C MET A 456 10.94 8.20 28.52
N ALA A 457 11.39 8.36 29.77
CA ALA A 457 12.19 7.34 30.45
C ALA A 457 11.33 6.11 30.78
N ASP A 458 10.10 6.31 31.25
CA ASP A 458 9.13 5.25 31.53
C ASP A 458 8.71 4.50 30.26
N ALA A 459 8.57 5.17 29.12
CA ALA A 459 8.31 4.54 27.82
C ALA A 459 9.48 3.69 27.30
N VAL A 460 10.73 4.09 27.58
CA VAL A 460 11.89 3.25 27.29
C VAL A 460 11.94 2.03 28.22
N ARG A 461 11.63 2.20 29.51
CA ARG A 461 11.57 1.12 30.50
C ARG A 461 10.47 0.09 30.17
N GLY A 462 9.27 0.58 29.86
CA GLY A 462 8.15 -0.26 29.45
C GLY A 462 8.23 -0.77 28.01
N THR A 463 9.40 -0.77 27.36
CA THR A 463 9.58 -1.47 26.09
C THR A 463 9.86 -2.95 26.37
N LEU A 464 8.83 -3.79 26.22
CA LEU A 464 8.88 -5.22 26.50
C LEU A 464 9.56 -6.02 25.37
N ARG A 465 9.41 -5.63 24.10
CA ARG A 465 10.13 -6.27 22.96
C ARG A 465 10.52 -5.23 21.92
N THR A 466 11.71 -5.35 21.31
CA THR A 466 12.12 -4.44 20.23
C THR A 466 13.11 -5.00 19.22
N ASN A 467 12.94 -4.61 17.95
CA ASN A 467 13.87 -4.85 16.84
C ASN A 467 15.03 -3.83 16.75
N LYS A 468 15.24 -2.99 17.78
CA LYS A 468 16.20 -1.87 17.77
C LYS A 468 17.62 -2.22 17.33
N PHE A 469 18.06 -3.48 17.48
CA PHE A 469 19.41 -3.94 17.14
C PHE A 469 19.49 -4.70 15.79
N VAL A 470 18.34 -5.02 15.17
CA VAL A 470 18.27 -5.51 13.79
C VAL A 470 18.72 -4.39 12.85
N ARG A 471 19.87 -4.53 12.19
CA ARG A 471 20.50 -3.46 11.38
C ARG A 471 19.69 -3.11 10.13
N GLU A 472 19.09 -4.10 9.50
CA GLU A 472 18.43 -4.00 8.18
C GLU A 472 16.91 -3.75 8.28
N ARG A 473 16.39 -3.50 9.49
CA ARG A 473 14.96 -3.26 9.73
C ARG A 473 14.42 -2.08 8.92
N TYR A 474 13.19 -2.20 8.42
CA TYR A 474 12.54 -1.13 7.65
C TYR A 474 11.96 -0.01 8.55
N ALA A 475 11.55 -0.35 9.78
CA ALA A 475 11.09 0.59 10.80
C ALA A 475 11.48 0.10 12.20
N LEU A 476 11.49 1.02 13.18
CA LEU A 476 11.64 0.66 14.59
C LEU A 476 10.30 0.14 15.11
N SER A 477 10.32 -1.01 15.80
CA SER A 477 9.15 -1.61 16.44
C SER A 477 9.39 -1.74 17.94
N LEU A 478 8.45 -1.25 18.74
CA LEU A 478 8.43 -1.32 20.21
C LEU A 478 7.12 -1.98 20.65
N ARG A 479 7.17 -3.18 21.22
CA ARG A 479 6.07 -3.73 22.01
C ARG A 479 6.14 -3.11 23.40
N MET A 480 5.16 -2.29 23.76
CA MET A 480 5.13 -1.51 24.99
C MET A 480 4.25 -2.18 26.05
N ASP A 481 4.58 -1.98 27.33
CA ASP A 481 3.67 -2.20 28.46
C ASP A 481 2.54 -1.15 28.38
N PRO A 482 1.27 -1.58 28.21
CA PRO A 482 0.13 -0.66 28.12
C PRO A 482 -0.03 0.24 29.34
N LYS A 483 0.49 -0.13 30.52
CA LYS A 483 0.45 0.70 31.75
C LYS A 483 1.14 2.06 31.59
N VAL A 484 2.17 2.14 30.74
CA VAL A 484 2.90 3.40 30.50
C VAL A 484 2.04 4.44 29.81
N LEU A 485 1.03 4.01 29.03
CA LEU A 485 0.17 4.91 28.24
C LEU A 485 -0.94 5.56 29.09
N GLY A 486 -0.95 5.27 30.39
CA GLY A 486 -1.88 5.83 31.36
C GLY A 486 -3.20 5.07 31.44
N TYR A 487 -3.65 4.78 32.66
CA TYR A 487 -5.01 4.32 32.91
C TYR A 487 -5.95 5.55 32.94
N GLY A 488 -7.09 5.49 32.25
CA GLY A 488 -8.13 6.52 32.31
C GLY A 488 -7.90 7.78 31.45
N THR A 489 -6.76 7.90 30.75
CA THR A 489 -6.45 9.04 29.86
C THR A 489 -7.25 9.01 28.55
N VAL A 490 -7.56 7.80 28.06
CA VAL A 490 -8.25 7.56 26.78
C VAL A 490 -9.50 6.71 26.95
N GLY A 491 -9.45 5.74 27.86
CA GLY A 491 -10.57 4.85 28.17
C GLY A 491 -10.37 4.15 29.51
N LYS A 492 -11.38 3.36 29.90
CA LYS A 492 -11.45 2.71 31.23
C LYS A 492 -10.70 1.38 31.31
N ASP A 493 -10.46 0.71 30.19
CA ASP A 493 -9.92 -0.64 30.16
C ASP A 493 -8.49 -0.61 29.61
N THR A 494 -7.54 -1.17 30.36
CA THR A 494 -6.14 -1.25 29.90
C THR A 494 -6.03 -2.24 28.74
N PRO A 495 -5.43 -1.89 27.59
CA PRO A 495 -5.17 -2.85 26.51
C PRO A 495 -4.29 -4.01 26.99
N PHE A 496 -4.41 -5.18 26.35
CA PHE A 496 -3.49 -6.30 26.55
C PHE A 496 -2.11 -6.02 25.94
N GLY A 497 -2.09 -5.30 24.81
CA GLY A 497 -0.83 -4.94 24.16
C GLY A 497 -0.92 -3.72 23.26
N VAL A 498 0.18 -2.98 23.22
CA VAL A 498 0.38 -1.86 22.30
C VAL A 498 1.73 -2.01 21.62
N PHE A 499 1.74 -1.96 20.30
CA PHE A 499 2.95 -1.86 19.48
C PHE A 499 3.03 -0.43 18.95
N PHE A 500 4.14 0.25 19.20
CA PHE A 500 4.46 1.52 18.58
C PHE A 500 5.54 1.30 17.50
N ILE A 501 5.27 1.74 16.28
CA ILE A 501 6.16 1.56 15.13
C ILE A 501 6.49 2.92 14.51
N TYR A 502 7.77 3.17 14.27
CA TYR A 502 8.27 4.43 13.72
C TYR A 502 9.17 4.19 12.51
N GLY A 503 8.79 4.75 11.37
CA GLY A 503 9.52 4.64 10.09
C GLY A 503 9.83 6.00 9.47
N ARG A 504 10.50 6.00 8.32
CA ARG A 504 11.06 7.21 7.68
C ARG A 504 10.03 8.29 7.28
N ARG A 505 8.73 7.93 7.17
CA ARG A 505 7.63 8.83 6.78
C ARG A 505 6.31 8.50 7.51
N PHE A 506 6.36 7.81 8.65
CA PHE A 506 5.15 7.45 9.39
C PHE A 506 5.44 7.11 10.85
N LYS A 507 4.38 7.20 11.66
CA LYS A 507 4.27 6.54 12.96
C LYS A 507 2.98 5.73 13.01
N GLY A 508 3.00 4.59 13.68
CA GLY A 508 1.84 3.69 13.77
C GLY A 508 1.68 3.10 15.17
N PHE A 509 0.43 2.88 15.56
CA PHE A 509 0.08 2.09 16.74
C PHE A 509 -0.70 0.84 16.29
N HIS A 510 -0.39 -0.32 16.86
CA HIS A 510 -1.31 -1.46 16.90
C HIS A 510 -1.70 -1.74 18.35
N VAL A 511 -2.99 -1.59 18.67
CA VAL A 511 -3.55 -1.79 20.02
C VAL A 511 -4.39 -3.07 20.01
N ARG A 512 -4.23 -3.94 21.00
CA ARG A 512 -5.02 -5.17 21.19
C ARG A 512 -5.53 -5.34 22.62
N PHE A 513 -6.76 -5.83 22.79
CA PHE A 513 -7.43 -6.06 24.08
C PHE A 513 -7.36 -7.50 24.58
N ARG A 514 -6.85 -8.43 23.77
CA ARG A 514 -6.55 -9.82 24.13
C ARG A 514 -5.21 -10.23 23.54
N ASP A 515 -4.71 -11.39 23.96
CA ASP A 515 -3.59 -12.05 23.30
C ASP A 515 -4.00 -12.46 21.87
N ILE A 516 -4.87 -13.45 21.73
CA ILE A 516 -5.50 -13.74 20.44
C ILE A 516 -6.48 -12.59 20.11
N ALA A 517 -6.15 -11.76 19.11
CA ALA A 517 -6.92 -10.57 18.74
C ALA A 517 -6.80 -10.21 17.25
N ARG A 518 -7.88 -9.71 16.64
CA ARG A 518 -7.95 -9.32 15.21
C ARG A 518 -8.52 -7.94 14.95
N GLY A 519 -7.95 -7.23 13.97
CA GLY A 519 -8.22 -5.80 13.79
C GLY A 519 -7.82 -5.22 12.44
N GLY A 520 -8.56 -4.21 11.98
CA GLY A 520 -8.26 -3.51 10.73
C GLY A 520 -6.94 -2.70 10.82
N LEU A 521 -6.14 -2.74 9.76
CA LEU A 521 -5.01 -1.85 9.52
C LEU A 521 -5.48 -0.65 8.70
N ARG A 522 -5.44 0.54 9.31
CA ARG A 522 -5.84 1.82 8.70
C ARG A 522 -4.62 2.68 8.39
N MET A 523 -4.57 3.24 7.19
CA MET A 523 -3.57 4.25 6.83
C MET A 523 -4.22 5.63 6.76
N VAL A 524 -3.76 6.55 7.61
CA VAL A 524 -4.19 7.95 7.64
C VAL A 524 -3.15 8.79 6.90
N TYR A 525 -3.56 9.47 5.84
CA TYR A 525 -2.75 10.44 5.10
C TYR A 525 -3.44 11.81 5.16
N PRO A 526 -2.96 12.74 6.02
CA PRO A 526 -3.54 14.07 6.14
C PRO A 526 -3.29 14.92 4.89
N SER A 527 -4.18 15.86 4.61
CA SER A 527 -4.06 16.77 3.46
C SER A 527 -3.10 17.95 3.68
N SER A 528 -2.69 18.22 4.92
CA SER A 528 -1.78 19.31 5.28
C SER A 528 -0.98 19.01 6.54
N THR A 529 0.07 19.79 6.80
CA THR A 529 0.88 19.72 8.03
C THR A 529 0.04 20.00 9.28
N ASP A 530 -0.91 20.95 9.22
CA ASP A 530 -1.79 21.28 10.34
C ASP A 530 -2.77 20.14 10.64
N ALA A 531 -3.35 19.54 9.59
CA ALA A 531 -4.15 18.34 9.73
C ALA A 531 -3.31 17.19 10.33
N HIS A 532 -2.07 17.01 9.87
CA HIS A 532 -1.16 16.02 10.45
C HIS A 532 -0.85 16.27 11.92
N ALA A 533 -0.70 17.52 12.36
CA ALA A 533 -0.52 17.85 13.78
C ALA A 533 -1.77 17.46 14.62
N LEU A 534 -2.97 17.71 14.11
CA LEU A 534 -4.23 17.32 14.75
C LEU A 534 -4.41 15.80 14.81
N GLU A 535 -4.20 15.09 13.69
CA GLU A 535 -4.24 13.62 13.66
C GLU A 535 -3.18 13.01 14.59
N SER A 536 -1.97 13.57 14.59
CA SER A 536 -0.84 13.15 15.43
C SER A 536 -1.15 13.18 16.92
N ALA A 537 -1.96 14.15 17.39
CA ALA A 537 -2.36 14.28 18.78
C ALA A 537 -3.45 13.28 19.20
N ARG A 538 -4.29 12.80 18.25
CA ARG A 538 -5.40 11.88 18.53
C ARG A 538 -5.17 10.44 18.06
N GLN A 539 -4.08 10.15 17.36
CA GLN A 539 -3.80 8.86 16.72
C GLN A 539 -3.93 7.65 17.66
N TYR A 540 -3.36 7.74 18.88
CA TYR A 540 -3.47 6.65 19.86
C TYR A 540 -4.92 6.48 20.35
N ASN A 541 -5.65 7.59 20.52
CA ASN A 541 -7.06 7.56 20.93
C ASN A 541 -7.94 6.92 19.85
N GLU A 542 -7.68 7.19 18.57
CA GLU A 542 -8.35 6.51 17.46
C GLU A 542 -8.03 5.00 17.47
N ALA A 543 -6.76 4.62 17.57
CA ALA A 543 -6.35 3.22 17.62
C ALA A 543 -6.99 2.46 18.79
N TYR A 544 -6.97 3.04 20.00
CA TYR A 544 -7.61 2.52 21.19
C TYR A 544 -9.12 2.37 21.00
N ASN A 545 -9.82 3.43 20.58
CA ASN A 545 -11.29 3.44 20.50
C ASN A 545 -11.80 2.47 19.42
N LEU A 546 -11.10 2.37 18.29
CA LEU A 546 -11.43 1.41 17.25
C LEU A 546 -11.12 -0.03 17.67
N ALA A 547 -10.01 -0.29 18.39
CA ALA A 547 -9.70 -1.61 18.96
C ALA A 547 -10.72 -2.02 20.03
N PHE A 548 -11.22 -1.07 20.84
CA PHE A 548 -12.24 -1.32 21.86
C PHE A 548 -13.62 -1.58 21.24
N ALA A 549 -14.00 -0.81 20.21
CA ALA A 549 -15.21 -1.09 19.43
C ALA A 549 -15.12 -2.48 18.76
N GLN A 550 -13.93 -2.90 18.33
CA GLN A 550 -13.67 -4.24 17.81
C GLN A 550 -13.83 -5.32 18.90
N GLN A 551 -13.37 -5.08 20.13
CA GLN A 551 -13.56 -6.00 21.28
C GLN A 551 -15.05 -6.22 21.56
N LEU A 552 -15.88 -5.17 21.48
CA LEU A 552 -17.33 -5.28 21.66
C LEU A 552 -18.06 -5.95 20.49
N LYS A 553 -17.43 -6.06 19.30
CA LYS A 553 -17.96 -6.79 18.14
C LYS A 553 -17.58 -8.27 18.16
N ASN A 554 -16.35 -8.58 18.55
CA ASN A 554 -15.77 -9.93 18.44
C ASN A 554 -16.20 -10.92 19.54
N LYS A 555 -17.23 -10.61 20.33
CA LYS A 555 -17.71 -11.44 21.47
C LYS A 555 -17.96 -12.92 21.14
N ASP A 556 -18.27 -13.24 19.88
CA ASP A 556 -18.69 -14.57 19.43
C ASP A 556 -17.58 -15.41 18.79
N ILE A 557 -16.36 -14.87 18.73
CA ILE A 557 -15.21 -15.48 18.04
C ILE A 557 -13.98 -15.58 18.97
N PRO A 558 -12.99 -16.43 18.63
CA PRO A 558 -11.78 -16.60 19.43
C PRO A 558 -10.97 -15.32 19.67
N GLU A 559 -11.00 -14.38 18.72
CA GLU A 559 -10.10 -13.23 18.71
C GLU A 559 -10.73 -11.99 19.35
N GLY A 560 -10.08 -11.44 20.37
CA GLY A 560 -10.41 -10.11 20.89
C GLY A 560 -10.22 -8.98 19.88
N GLY A 561 -10.58 -7.77 20.29
CA GLY A 561 -10.43 -6.58 19.48
C GLY A 561 -8.98 -6.13 19.35
N SER A 562 -8.55 -5.85 18.13
CA SER A 562 -7.38 -5.01 17.87
C SER A 562 -7.65 -3.96 16.80
N LYS A 563 -6.69 -3.05 16.61
CA LYS A 563 -6.65 -2.10 15.49
C LYS A 563 -5.22 -1.64 15.27
N ALA A 564 -4.81 -1.49 14.00
CA ALA A 564 -3.64 -0.71 13.65
C ALA A 564 -4.05 0.62 12.97
N VAL A 565 -3.45 1.73 13.39
CA VAL A 565 -3.63 3.07 12.79
C VAL A 565 -2.26 3.68 12.52
N VAL A 566 -1.94 3.86 11.24
CA VAL A 566 -0.65 4.37 10.77
C VAL A 566 -0.84 5.75 10.17
N LEU A 567 -0.30 6.76 10.84
CA LEU A 567 -0.28 8.13 10.38
C LEU A 567 0.97 8.37 9.52
N CYS A 568 0.75 8.71 8.25
CA CYS A 568 1.80 9.06 7.31
C CYS A 568 2.10 10.56 7.36
N ASP A 569 3.38 10.94 7.29
CA ASP A 569 3.79 12.32 7.10
C ASP A 569 3.34 12.77 5.69
N PRO A 570 2.58 13.88 5.55
CA PRO A 570 2.24 14.40 4.24
C PRO A 570 3.49 14.97 3.54
N ILE A 571 3.71 14.62 2.28
CA ILE A 571 4.55 15.44 1.40
C ILE A 571 3.68 16.61 0.92
N VAL A 572 4.03 17.80 1.37
CA VAL A 572 3.50 19.06 0.83
C VAL A 572 4.36 19.42 -0.38
N GLY A 573 4.02 18.84 -1.53
CA GLY A 573 4.47 19.34 -2.84
C GLY A 573 3.59 20.50 -3.31
N PRO A 574 3.80 21.00 -4.55
CA PRO A 574 2.85 21.90 -5.21
C PRO A 574 1.43 21.31 -5.23
N VAL A 575 0.41 22.16 -5.20
CA VAL A 575 -1.00 21.75 -5.11
C VAL A 575 -1.40 20.94 -6.34
N GLY A 576 -1.71 19.66 -6.16
CA GLY A 576 -2.28 18.78 -7.18
C GLY A 576 -1.53 17.45 -7.41
N ASP A 577 -0.31 17.30 -6.89
CA ASP A 577 0.49 16.09 -7.14
C ASP A 577 0.06 14.90 -6.25
N MET A 578 -0.57 13.89 -6.84
CA MET A 578 -1.05 12.69 -6.13
C MET A 578 -0.04 11.54 -6.08
N ALA A 579 0.97 11.51 -6.96
CA ALA A 579 1.95 10.43 -7.01
C ALA A 579 2.74 10.23 -5.68
N PRO A 580 3.09 11.28 -4.90
CA PRO A 580 3.75 11.12 -3.61
C PRO A 580 2.90 10.40 -2.56
N ARG A 581 1.57 10.59 -2.57
CA ARG A 581 0.65 10.04 -1.55
C ARG A 581 0.71 8.52 -1.54
N ASP A 582 0.32 7.91 -2.66
CA ASP A 582 0.14 6.46 -2.71
C ASP A 582 1.48 5.74 -2.57
N PHE A 583 2.56 6.31 -3.12
CA PHE A 583 3.91 5.84 -2.88
C PHE A 583 4.28 5.82 -1.38
N ILE A 584 3.97 6.89 -0.64
CA ILE A 584 4.17 6.92 0.83
C ILE A 584 3.33 5.85 1.50
N ILE A 585 2.02 5.77 1.22
CA ILE A 585 1.14 4.83 1.91
C ILE A 585 1.61 3.38 1.64
N ARG A 586 1.91 3.02 0.38
CA ARG A 586 2.46 1.70 0.01
C ARG A 586 3.77 1.40 0.74
N LYS A 587 4.67 2.37 0.84
CA LYS A 587 5.95 2.19 1.54
C LYS A 587 5.76 2.06 3.06
N SER A 588 4.84 2.82 3.63
CA SER A 588 4.50 2.81 5.05
C SER A 588 3.80 1.51 5.46
N VAL A 589 2.85 0.98 4.66
CA VAL A 589 2.26 -0.37 4.90
C VAL A 589 3.35 -1.42 4.93
N LYS A 590 4.23 -1.43 3.92
CA LYS A 590 5.30 -2.42 3.79
C LYS A 590 6.26 -2.37 4.98
N ALA A 591 6.71 -1.18 5.37
CA ALA A 591 7.63 -0.98 6.49
C ALA A 591 6.97 -1.21 7.87
N PHE A 592 5.69 -0.87 8.05
CA PHE A 592 4.95 -1.15 9.28
C PHE A 592 4.76 -2.66 9.49
N SER A 593 4.32 -3.35 8.45
CA SER A 593 4.07 -4.80 8.48
C SER A 593 5.38 -5.58 8.68
N ASP A 594 6.46 -5.20 7.99
CA ASP A 594 7.77 -5.84 8.16
C ASP A 594 8.32 -5.68 9.59
N ALA A 595 8.12 -4.50 10.20
CA ALA A 595 8.53 -4.23 11.57
C ALA A 595 7.62 -4.89 12.64
N LEU A 596 6.38 -5.28 12.31
CA LEU A 596 5.59 -6.21 13.13
C LEU A 596 6.13 -7.64 13.02
N LEU A 597 6.50 -8.07 11.82
CA LEU A 597 7.04 -9.41 11.55
C LEU A 597 8.41 -9.62 12.21
N ASP A 598 9.26 -8.59 12.28
CA ASP A 598 10.53 -8.61 13.04
C ASP A 598 10.35 -9.06 14.51
N LEU A 599 9.20 -8.78 15.14
CA LEU A 599 8.97 -9.13 16.55
C LEU A 599 8.36 -10.53 16.75
N ASN A 600 7.99 -11.21 15.66
CA ASN A 600 7.22 -12.46 15.65
C ASN A 600 7.72 -13.46 14.58
N THR A 601 8.99 -13.34 14.19
CA THR A 601 9.65 -14.17 13.18
C THR A 601 10.22 -15.45 13.78
N THR A 602 10.24 -16.56 13.03
CA THR A 602 10.99 -17.76 13.38
C THR A 602 12.47 -17.72 12.93
N ASP A 603 12.91 -16.65 12.27
CA ASP A 603 14.31 -16.46 11.84
C ASP A 603 15.22 -16.21 13.06
N GLU A 604 15.95 -17.24 13.48
CA GLU A 604 16.87 -17.18 14.62
C GLU A 604 17.92 -16.07 14.47
N ALA A 605 18.42 -15.81 13.26
CA ALA A 605 19.39 -14.74 13.02
C ALA A 605 18.78 -13.34 13.22
N VAL A 606 17.46 -13.20 13.18
CA VAL A 606 16.75 -11.98 13.60
C VAL A 606 16.44 -12.02 15.08
N LYS A 607 15.94 -13.14 15.63
CA LYS A 607 15.62 -13.31 17.05
C LYS A 607 16.79 -12.98 17.98
N GLU A 608 18.01 -13.44 17.66
CA GLU A 608 19.23 -13.10 18.40
C GLU A 608 19.47 -11.59 18.53
N LYS A 609 18.91 -10.79 17.61
CA LYS A 609 19.02 -9.32 17.55
C LYS A 609 17.76 -8.62 18.08
N ILE A 610 16.72 -9.36 18.47
CA ILE A 610 15.57 -8.85 19.22
C ILE A 610 15.94 -8.83 20.69
N VAL A 611 15.61 -7.73 21.39
CA VAL A 611 15.61 -7.74 22.85
C VAL A 611 14.17 -7.99 23.30
N ASP A 612 13.97 -9.08 24.05
CA ASP A 612 12.65 -9.55 24.48
C ASP A 612 12.58 -9.80 25.99
N TYR A 613 11.92 -8.89 26.70
CA TYR A 613 11.52 -9.01 28.09
C TYR A 613 10.09 -9.56 28.24
N TYR A 614 9.34 -9.74 27.13
CA TYR A 614 7.98 -10.31 27.17
C TYR A 614 8.02 -11.84 27.26
N GLY A 615 8.89 -12.49 26.47
CA GLY A 615 9.19 -13.92 26.60
C GLY A 615 8.02 -14.86 26.30
N GLN A 616 7.00 -14.41 25.57
CA GLN A 616 5.85 -15.20 25.11
C GLN A 616 5.61 -14.93 23.62
N ASP A 617 5.20 -15.94 22.86
CA ASP A 617 4.86 -15.72 21.44
C ASP A 617 3.62 -14.82 21.29
N GLU A 618 3.62 -13.89 20.32
CA GLU A 618 2.45 -13.04 20.02
C GLU A 618 2.00 -13.25 18.57
N LEU A 619 0.80 -13.81 18.39
CA LEU A 619 0.19 -13.91 17.07
C LEU A 619 -0.65 -12.66 16.76
N ILE A 620 -0.43 -12.10 15.58
CA ILE A 620 -1.07 -10.90 15.05
C ILE A 620 -1.94 -11.29 13.86
N TYR A 621 -3.21 -10.88 13.90
CA TYR A 621 -4.19 -11.08 12.83
C TYR A 621 -4.72 -9.72 12.39
N LEU A 622 -4.36 -9.29 11.18
CA LEU A 622 -4.82 -8.03 10.61
C LEU A 622 -6.02 -8.26 9.69
N GLY A 623 -6.79 -7.20 9.46
CA GLY A 623 -7.72 -7.11 8.33
C GLY A 623 -7.47 -5.81 7.56
N PRO A 624 -7.99 -5.66 6.33
CA PRO A 624 -7.97 -4.38 5.64
C PRO A 624 -8.86 -3.34 6.36
N ASP A 625 -8.51 -2.06 6.20
CA ASP A 625 -9.33 -0.90 6.54
C ASP A 625 -9.03 0.22 5.51
N GLU A 626 -9.38 1.47 5.81
CA GLU A 626 -9.15 2.61 4.93
C GLU A 626 -7.71 2.67 4.40
N ASN A 627 -7.62 2.78 3.06
CA ASN A 627 -6.37 2.84 2.28
C ASN A 627 -5.48 1.57 2.33
N ILE A 628 -6.05 0.38 2.56
CA ILE A 628 -5.42 -0.91 2.24
C ILE A 628 -6.00 -1.46 0.94
N ILE A 629 -5.12 -1.89 0.03
CA ILE A 629 -5.50 -2.43 -1.29
C ILE A 629 -5.19 -3.95 -1.40
N PRO A 630 -5.85 -4.70 -2.29
CA PRO A 630 -5.61 -6.14 -2.49
C PRO A 630 -4.13 -6.52 -2.62
N GLU A 631 -3.34 -5.71 -3.31
CA GLU A 631 -1.91 -5.91 -3.55
C GLU A 631 -1.10 -5.82 -2.24
N ASP A 632 -1.56 -5.05 -1.25
CA ASP A 632 -0.95 -5.03 0.09
C ASP A 632 -1.21 -6.35 0.81
N ILE A 633 -2.45 -6.87 0.76
CA ILE A 633 -2.87 -8.09 1.45
C ILE A 633 -2.03 -9.28 0.96
N VAL A 634 -1.88 -9.39 -0.37
CA VAL A 634 -1.01 -10.39 -1.01
C VAL A 634 0.45 -10.18 -0.62
N TRP A 635 0.97 -8.94 -0.70
CA TRP A 635 2.36 -8.66 -0.31
C TRP A 635 2.65 -8.98 1.16
N MET A 636 1.74 -8.62 2.07
CA MET A 636 1.87 -8.85 3.51
C MET A 636 1.86 -10.34 3.84
N THR A 637 0.99 -11.12 3.20
CA THR A 637 0.92 -12.58 3.33
C THR A 637 2.21 -13.25 2.86
N ASN A 638 2.69 -12.87 1.66
CA ASN A 638 3.95 -13.37 1.11
C ASN A 638 5.17 -12.95 1.95
N ARG A 639 5.15 -11.73 2.49
CA ARG A 639 6.22 -11.24 3.38
C ARG A 639 6.21 -11.96 4.72
N ALA A 640 5.04 -12.26 5.28
CA ALA A 640 4.92 -13.08 6.49
C ALA A 640 5.54 -14.47 6.27
N ALA A 641 5.28 -15.11 5.13
CA ALA A 641 5.91 -16.38 4.78
C ALA A 641 7.44 -16.25 4.64
N TYR A 642 7.91 -15.24 3.91
CA TYR A 642 9.34 -14.95 3.76
C TYR A 642 10.06 -14.67 5.09
N ARG A 643 9.38 -14.03 6.05
CA ARG A 643 9.91 -13.77 7.41
C ARG A 643 9.66 -14.93 8.38
N GLY A 644 9.21 -16.11 7.92
CA GLY A 644 8.98 -17.26 8.78
C GLY A 644 7.94 -17.01 9.88
N TYR A 645 6.91 -16.21 9.62
CA TYR A 645 5.79 -16.06 10.55
C TYR A 645 5.04 -17.40 10.68
N PRO A 646 4.63 -17.85 11.88
CA PRO A 646 4.09 -19.22 12.05
C PRO A 646 2.84 -19.54 11.23
N VAL A 647 1.96 -18.56 10.97
CA VAL A 647 0.72 -18.75 10.19
C VAL A 647 0.61 -17.66 9.12
N PRO A 648 1.42 -17.68 8.04
CA PRO A 648 1.52 -16.58 7.07
C PRO A 648 0.18 -16.19 6.46
N ARG A 649 -0.63 -17.20 6.11
CA ARG A 649 -1.92 -17.07 5.44
C ARG A 649 -2.99 -16.43 6.35
N ALA A 650 -2.79 -16.41 7.67
CA ALA A 650 -3.67 -15.75 8.63
C ALA A 650 -3.19 -14.34 9.04
N PHE A 651 -1.97 -13.92 8.67
CA PHE A 651 -1.40 -12.63 9.10
C PHE A 651 -2.28 -11.43 8.68
N ILE A 652 -2.95 -11.51 7.54
CA ILE A 652 -4.02 -10.59 7.14
C ILE A 652 -5.17 -11.34 6.44
N SER A 653 -6.41 -10.99 6.77
CA SER A 653 -7.63 -11.58 6.21
C SER A 653 -8.12 -10.86 4.94
N SER A 654 -9.21 -11.36 4.35
CA SER A 654 -9.84 -10.83 3.12
C SER A 654 -8.93 -10.96 1.89
N LYS A 655 -8.20 -12.07 1.80
CA LYS A 655 -7.36 -12.41 0.64
C LYS A 655 -8.22 -12.53 -0.64
N PRO A 656 -7.84 -11.92 -1.78
CA PRO A 656 -8.70 -11.89 -2.97
C PRO A 656 -9.10 -13.28 -3.50
N ASP A 657 -8.11 -14.16 -3.65
CA ASP A 657 -8.31 -15.49 -4.25
C ASP A 657 -8.60 -16.55 -3.18
N ALA A 658 -7.70 -16.68 -2.20
CA ALA A 658 -7.73 -17.70 -1.15
C ALA A 658 -8.35 -17.19 0.17
N GLY A 659 -9.42 -16.39 0.10
CA GLY A 659 -10.15 -15.87 1.25
C GLY A 659 -11.65 -15.72 0.98
N PHE A 660 -12.39 -15.26 1.98
CA PHE A 660 -13.82 -14.98 1.83
C PHE A 660 -13.99 -13.53 1.37
N ASN A 661 -14.48 -13.31 0.15
CA ASN A 661 -14.67 -11.95 -0.36
C ASN A 661 -15.95 -11.33 0.23
N HIS A 662 -15.77 -10.35 1.10
CA HIS A 662 -16.87 -9.74 1.87
C HIS A 662 -17.93 -9.09 0.96
N LYS A 663 -17.51 -8.41 -0.12
CA LYS A 663 -18.41 -7.73 -1.06
C LYS A 663 -19.12 -8.70 -2.00
N VAL A 664 -18.46 -9.77 -2.45
CA VAL A 664 -19.09 -10.78 -3.33
C VAL A 664 -20.17 -11.57 -2.60
N TYR A 665 -19.94 -11.92 -1.32
CA TYR A 665 -20.87 -12.73 -0.54
C TYR A 665 -21.79 -11.92 0.40
N GLY A 666 -21.67 -10.59 0.43
CA GLY A 666 -22.53 -9.70 1.22
C GLY A 666 -22.51 -9.96 2.73
N VAL A 667 -21.42 -10.51 3.27
CA VAL A 667 -21.35 -11.09 4.63
C VAL A 667 -21.72 -10.10 5.73
N THR A 668 -21.39 -8.82 5.56
CA THR A 668 -21.77 -7.74 6.49
C THR A 668 -23.28 -7.51 6.45
N SER A 669 -23.87 -7.51 5.26
CA SER A 669 -25.29 -7.23 5.00
C SER A 669 -26.21 -8.39 5.35
N GLU A 670 -25.73 -9.63 5.34
CA GLU A 670 -26.46 -10.78 5.91
C GLU A 670 -26.77 -10.56 7.40
N GLY A 671 -25.80 -10.01 8.15
CA GLY A 671 -26.02 -9.58 9.54
C GLY A 671 -27.09 -8.50 9.65
N VAL A 672 -26.93 -7.41 8.89
CA VAL A 672 -27.88 -6.27 8.88
C VAL A 672 -29.30 -6.74 8.53
N ALA A 673 -29.47 -7.61 7.53
CA ALA A 673 -30.76 -8.16 7.13
C ALA A 673 -31.41 -9.03 8.22
N VAL A 674 -30.62 -9.85 8.93
CA VAL A 674 -31.12 -10.65 10.06
C VAL A 674 -31.55 -9.77 11.24
N PHE A 675 -30.81 -8.71 11.56
CA PHE A 675 -31.25 -7.74 12.57
C PHE A 675 -32.48 -6.95 12.11
N ALA A 676 -32.60 -6.62 10.82
CA ALA A 676 -33.78 -5.98 10.24
C ALA A 676 -35.04 -6.86 10.33
N ASP A 677 -34.96 -8.17 10.04
CA ASP A 677 -36.08 -9.11 10.21
C ASP A 677 -36.62 -9.08 11.65
N VAL A 678 -35.74 -9.24 12.64
CA VAL A 678 -36.12 -9.28 14.06
C VAL A 678 -36.64 -7.91 14.53
N ALA A 679 -36.05 -6.81 14.05
CA ALA A 679 -36.49 -5.45 14.37
C ALA A 679 -37.90 -5.16 13.82
N LEU A 680 -38.16 -5.48 12.53
CA LEU A 680 -39.48 -5.34 11.91
C LEU A 680 -40.52 -6.17 12.67
N ARG A 681 -40.23 -7.46 12.95
CA ARG A 681 -41.12 -8.34 13.73
C ARG A 681 -41.39 -7.81 15.13
N SER A 682 -40.43 -7.15 15.78
CA SER A 682 -40.61 -6.52 17.10
C SER A 682 -41.63 -5.38 17.07
N GLN A 683 -41.80 -4.72 15.92
CA GLN A 683 -42.79 -3.65 15.68
C GLN A 683 -44.09 -4.18 15.06
N ASN A 684 -44.31 -5.50 15.11
CA ASN A 684 -45.46 -6.20 14.52
C ASN A 684 -45.54 -6.11 12.99
N ILE A 685 -44.41 -5.84 12.31
CA ILE A 685 -44.29 -5.95 10.86
C ILE A 685 -43.72 -7.33 10.54
N ASP A 686 -44.50 -8.20 9.91
CA ASP A 686 -43.99 -9.48 9.38
C ASP A 686 -43.61 -9.31 7.91
N PRO A 687 -42.32 -9.08 7.57
CA PRO A 687 -41.89 -8.77 6.20
C PRO A 687 -42.14 -9.92 5.21
N THR A 688 -42.43 -11.13 5.71
CA THR A 688 -42.83 -12.28 4.88
C THR A 688 -44.30 -12.24 4.44
N LYS A 689 -45.14 -11.42 5.10
CA LYS A 689 -46.61 -11.39 4.87
C LYS A 689 -47.17 -10.05 4.44
N GLN A 690 -46.49 -8.94 4.74
CA GLN A 690 -46.95 -7.61 4.39
C GLN A 690 -45.82 -6.73 3.84
N PRO A 691 -46.12 -5.76 2.96
CA PRO A 691 -45.13 -4.80 2.48
C PRO A 691 -44.55 -3.95 3.62
N PHE A 692 -43.30 -3.53 3.44
CA PHE A 692 -42.61 -2.61 4.33
C PHE A 692 -41.69 -1.68 3.53
N THR A 693 -41.42 -0.50 4.08
CA THR A 693 -40.64 0.55 3.44
C THR A 693 -39.27 0.72 4.09
N VAL A 694 -38.24 0.88 3.27
CA VAL A 694 -36.85 1.05 3.71
C VAL A 694 -36.25 2.27 3.04
N LYS A 695 -35.48 3.07 3.79
CA LYS A 695 -34.54 4.05 3.22
C LYS A 695 -33.11 3.69 3.60
N ILE A 696 -32.16 3.99 2.72
CA ILE A 696 -30.77 3.53 2.81
C ILE A 696 -29.80 4.68 2.53
N THR A 697 -28.75 4.84 3.33
CA THR A 697 -27.58 5.65 2.91
C THR A 697 -26.44 4.73 2.51
N GLY A 698 -25.67 5.10 1.49
CA GLY A 698 -24.70 4.24 0.80
C GLY A 698 -25.18 3.88 -0.61
N GLY A 699 -24.22 3.75 -1.54
CA GLY A 699 -24.49 3.50 -2.96
C GLY A 699 -24.76 2.03 -3.29
N THR A 700 -25.38 1.80 -4.45
CA THR A 700 -25.61 0.48 -5.05
C THR A 700 -24.32 -0.28 -5.37
N ASP A 701 -23.25 0.46 -5.66
CA ASP A 701 -21.87 -0.03 -5.80
C ASP A 701 -21.18 -0.37 -4.46
N GLY A 702 -21.74 0.05 -3.33
CA GLY A 702 -21.18 -0.10 -2.00
C GLY A 702 -21.37 -1.49 -1.39
N ASP A 703 -20.38 -1.95 -0.62
CA ASP A 703 -20.37 -3.27 0.04
C ASP A 703 -21.64 -3.53 0.86
N VAL A 704 -22.01 -2.63 1.78
CA VAL A 704 -23.15 -2.86 2.66
C VAL A 704 -24.49 -2.55 1.97
N ALA A 705 -24.59 -1.38 1.33
CA ALA A 705 -25.84 -0.89 0.76
C ALA A 705 -26.31 -1.72 -0.46
N GLY A 706 -25.44 -2.02 -1.41
CA GLY A 706 -25.79 -2.86 -2.57
C GLY A 706 -26.20 -4.27 -2.14
N ASN A 707 -25.41 -4.91 -1.26
CA ASN A 707 -25.73 -6.25 -0.80
C ASN A 707 -26.98 -6.32 0.08
N VAL A 708 -27.29 -5.31 0.90
CA VAL A 708 -28.51 -5.35 1.72
C VAL A 708 -29.77 -5.21 0.85
N ILE A 709 -29.70 -4.47 -0.27
CA ILE A 709 -30.79 -4.41 -1.27
C ILE A 709 -31.01 -5.81 -1.88
N LYS A 710 -29.93 -6.46 -2.35
CA LYS A 710 -30.00 -7.84 -2.87
C LYS A 710 -30.58 -8.83 -1.87
N ILE A 711 -30.08 -8.82 -0.64
CA ILE A 711 -30.47 -9.77 0.40
C ILE A 711 -31.93 -9.55 0.81
N LEU A 712 -32.34 -8.30 1.09
CA LEU A 712 -33.74 -8.02 1.43
C LEU A 712 -34.70 -8.37 0.27
N HIS A 713 -34.28 -8.16 -0.99
CA HIS A 713 -35.08 -8.57 -2.14
C HIS A 713 -35.15 -10.11 -2.28
N ARG A 714 -34.04 -10.82 -2.06
CA ARG A 714 -33.97 -12.30 -2.05
C ARG A 714 -34.94 -12.91 -1.01
N GLU A 715 -35.01 -12.32 0.18
CA GLU A 715 -35.79 -12.86 1.30
C GLU A 715 -37.29 -12.45 1.24
N TYR A 716 -37.61 -11.28 0.67
CA TYR A 716 -38.96 -10.69 0.76
C TYR A 716 -39.61 -10.28 -0.57
N GLY A 717 -38.89 -10.37 -1.69
CA GLY A 717 -39.41 -10.12 -3.03
C GLY A 717 -40.11 -8.76 -3.18
N THR A 718 -41.41 -8.80 -3.49
CA THR A 718 -42.27 -7.62 -3.71
C THR A 718 -42.75 -6.94 -2.41
N ASN A 719 -42.50 -7.52 -1.23
CA ASN A 719 -42.85 -6.88 0.04
C ASN A 719 -41.85 -5.76 0.39
N LEU A 720 -40.60 -5.85 -0.08
CA LEU A 720 -39.62 -4.79 0.06
C LEU A 720 -39.97 -3.60 -0.83
N ARG A 721 -39.98 -2.39 -0.26
CA ARG A 721 -40.02 -1.13 -1.01
C ARG A 721 -38.90 -0.21 -0.55
N VAL A 722 -37.88 0.01 -1.39
CA VAL A 722 -36.87 1.03 -1.14
C VAL A 722 -37.47 2.37 -1.53
N VAL A 723 -37.75 3.25 -0.56
CA VAL A 723 -38.42 4.56 -0.78
C VAL A 723 -37.46 5.75 -0.80
N GLY A 724 -36.19 5.53 -0.43
CA GLY A 724 -35.15 6.54 -0.53
C GLY A 724 -33.75 5.91 -0.46
N ILE A 725 -32.86 6.32 -1.35
CA ILE A 725 -31.45 5.92 -1.33
C ILE A 725 -30.56 7.10 -1.67
N CYS A 726 -29.39 7.22 -1.03
CA CYS A 726 -28.44 8.28 -1.36
C CYS A 726 -26.97 7.89 -1.11
N ASP A 727 -26.07 8.41 -1.93
CA ASP A 727 -24.66 8.06 -1.92
C ASP A 727 -23.73 9.29 -2.13
N GLY A 728 -22.51 9.07 -2.63
CA GLY A 728 -21.58 10.14 -2.98
C GLY A 728 -21.90 10.88 -4.28
N THR A 729 -22.81 10.35 -5.10
CA THR A 729 -23.11 10.80 -6.47
C THR A 729 -24.51 11.38 -6.65
N GLY A 730 -25.48 10.97 -5.82
CA GLY A 730 -26.84 11.48 -5.88
C GLY A 730 -27.74 11.04 -4.73
N VAL A 731 -29.03 11.32 -4.92
CA VAL A 731 -30.14 10.88 -4.07
C VAL A 731 -31.35 10.60 -4.95
N ILE A 732 -32.09 9.54 -4.62
CA ILE A 732 -33.37 9.20 -5.26
C ILE A 732 -34.39 8.88 -4.17
N GLU A 733 -35.56 9.48 -4.25
CA GLU A 733 -36.65 9.38 -3.28
C GLU A 733 -37.95 9.11 -4.02
N ASP A 734 -38.69 8.06 -3.66
CA ASP A 734 -40.04 7.80 -4.17
C ASP A 734 -40.92 7.16 -3.07
N PRO A 735 -41.94 7.86 -2.56
CA PRO A 735 -42.87 7.32 -1.57
C PRO A 735 -43.59 6.03 -1.97
N GLN A 736 -43.70 5.71 -3.28
CA GLN A 736 -44.29 4.45 -3.74
C GLN A 736 -43.30 3.28 -3.76
N GLY A 737 -41.99 3.58 -3.72
CA GLY A 737 -40.90 2.62 -3.88
C GLY A 737 -40.24 2.71 -5.26
N LEU A 738 -38.92 2.66 -5.28
CA LEU A 738 -38.08 2.69 -6.48
C LEU A 738 -38.19 1.39 -7.28
N ASP A 739 -37.91 1.46 -8.59
CA ASP A 739 -37.83 0.27 -9.46
C ASP A 739 -36.72 -0.68 -8.98
N MET A 740 -37.14 -1.81 -8.42
CA MET A 740 -36.24 -2.82 -7.87
C MET A 740 -35.38 -3.50 -8.95
N GLY A 741 -35.85 -3.61 -10.18
CA GLY A 741 -35.06 -4.18 -11.28
C GLY A 741 -33.89 -3.27 -11.65
N GLU A 742 -34.13 -1.97 -11.69
CA GLU A 742 -33.09 -0.97 -11.92
C GLU A 742 -32.11 -0.86 -10.75
N LEU A 743 -32.60 -0.90 -9.50
CA LEU A 743 -31.71 -0.97 -8.33
C LEU A 743 -30.80 -2.21 -8.38
N LEU A 744 -31.34 -3.39 -8.73
CA LEU A 744 -30.55 -4.61 -8.84
C LEU A 744 -29.53 -4.53 -9.97
N ARG A 745 -29.90 -3.98 -11.13
CA ARG A 745 -28.97 -3.72 -12.25
C ARG A 745 -27.77 -2.89 -11.79
N LEU A 746 -28.01 -1.79 -11.08
CA LEU A 746 -26.92 -0.95 -10.55
C LEU A 746 -26.02 -1.72 -9.56
N VAL A 747 -26.57 -2.60 -8.72
CA VAL A 747 -25.76 -3.41 -7.80
C VAL A 747 -24.95 -4.47 -8.54
N ASP A 748 -25.56 -5.18 -9.50
CA ASP A 748 -24.91 -6.23 -10.29
C ASP A 748 -23.79 -5.67 -11.19
N GLU A 749 -24.01 -4.51 -11.81
CA GLU A 749 -23.01 -3.81 -12.62
C GLU A 749 -22.02 -2.98 -11.77
N SER A 750 -22.18 -2.94 -10.43
CA SER A 750 -21.41 -2.11 -9.49
C SER A 750 -21.35 -0.62 -9.89
N LEU A 751 -22.50 -0.08 -10.30
CA LEU A 751 -22.67 1.31 -10.71
C LEU A 751 -23.13 2.23 -9.56
N PRO A 752 -22.68 3.50 -9.56
CA PRO A 752 -23.13 4.50 -8.60
C PRO A 752 -24.58 4.94 -8.87
N LEU A 753 -25.21 5.56 -7.87
CA LEU A 753 -26.62 5.96 -7.96
C LEU A 753 -26.92 7.01 -9.06
N SER A 754 -25.94 7.81 -9.46
CA SER A 754 -26.06 8.73 -10.60
C SER A 754 -26.41 8.02 -11.92
N SER A 755 -26.03 6.74 -12.07
CA SER A 755 -26.28 5.90 -13.25
C SER A 755 -27.68 5.27 -13.30
N PHE A 756 -28.56 5.58 -12.34
CA PHE A 756 -29.97 5.14 -12.35
C PHE A 756 -30.73 5.70 -13.56
N ASP A 757 -31.48 4.88 -14.27
CA ASP A 757 -32.31 5.28 -15.43
C ASP A 757 -33.46 6.21 -15.01
N ASP A 758 -33.40 7.47 -15.48
CA ASP A 758 -34.42 8.49 -15.19
C ASP A 758 -35.82 8.09 -15.66
N SER A 759 -35.95 7.22 -16.68
CA SER A 759 -37.24 6.73 -17.16
C SER A 759 -37.92 5.75 -16.19
N LYS A 760 -37.17 5.21 -15.21
CA LYS A 760 -37.67 4.34 -14.14
C LYS A 760 -38.14 5.08 -12.89
N ILE A 761 -38.01 6.41 -12.85
CA ILE A 761 -38.52 7.23 -11.77
C ILE A 761 -40.02 7.44 -11.98
N THR A 762 -40.85 7.13 -10.97
CA THR A 762 -42.31 7.36 -11.04
C THR A 762 -42.59 8.84 -11.20
N SER A 763 -42.95 9.30 -12.39
CA SER A 763 -42.98 10.73 -12.76
C SER A 763 -43.98 11.59 -11.97
N ALA A 764 -44.83 10.97 -11.14
CA ALA A 764 -45.81 11.62 -10.28
C ALA A 764 -45.34 11.80 -8.81
N THR A 765 -44.35 11.03 -8.35
CA THR A 765 -43.95 10.97 -6.92
C THR A 765 -42.46 10.84 -6.67
N GLY A 766 -41.70 10.31 -7.64
CA GLY A 766 -40.27 10.09 -7.54
C GLY A 766 -39.46 11.33 -7.91
N VAL A 767 -38.35 11.54 -7.19
CA VAL A 767 -37.40 12.63 -7.39
C VAL A 767 -35.98 12.07 -7.38
N LYS A 768 -35.17 12.43 -8.38
CA LYS A 768 -33.71 12.20 -8.41
C LYS A 768 -33.00 13.53 -8.45
N HIS A 769 -31.95 13.66 -7.65
CA HIS A 769 -30.99 14.75 -7.77
C HIS A 769 -29.56 14.20 -7.82
N ASP A 770 -28.77 14.69 -8.76
CA ASP A 770 -27.31 14.59 -8.70
C ASP A 770 -26.73 15.54 -7.63
N ILE A 771 -25.44 15.38 -7.31
CA ILE A 771 -24.72 16.29 -6.41
C ILE A 771 -24.07 17.50 -7.10
N SER A 772 -24.36 17.78 -8.38
CA SER A 772 -23.83 18.97 -9.08
C SER A 772 -24.52 20.27 -8.63
N THR A 773 -25.72 20.16 -8.07
CA THR A 773 -26.52 21.30 -7.58
C THR A 773 -26.50 21.42 -6.05
N ALA A 774 -26.58 22.66 -5.55
CA ALA A 774 -26.69 22.91 -4.11
C ALA A 774 -27.99 22.33 -3.51
N GLU A 775 -29.05 22.23 -4.32
CA GLU A 775 -30.31 21.56 -3.96
C GLU A 775 -30.12 20.06 -3.82
N GLY A 776 -29.51 19.39 -4.80
CA GLY A 776 -29.22 17.96 -4.73
C GLY A 776 -28.26 17.56 -3.60
N ILE A 777 -27.24 18.39 -3.34
CA ILE A 777 -26.38 18.24 -2.15
C ILE A 777 -27.20 18.33 -0.86
N ARG A 778 -28.13 19.30 -0.75
CA ARG A 778 -29.03 19.45 0.40
C ARG A 778 -29.97 18.26 0.53
N ALA A 779 -30.62 17.83 -0.56
CA ALA A 779 -31.51 16.68 -0.59
C ALA A 779 -30.77 15.42 -0.09
N ARG A 780 -29.62 15.09 -0.70
CA ARG A 780 -28.76 13.96 -0.31
C ARG A 780 -28.35 14.01 1.17
N ASN A 781 -27.89 15.17 1.64
CA ASN A 781 -27.48 15.35 3.05
C ASN A 781 -28.65 15.26 4.05
N THR A 782 -29.91 15.38 3.63
CA THR A 782 -31.09 15.42 4.51
C THR A 782 -32.10 14.30 4.25
N MET A 783 -31.83 13.39 3.30
CA MET A 783 -32.72 12.27 2.93
C MET A 783 -33.12 11.44 4.15
N HIS A 784 -32.15 11.07 5.00
CA HIS A 784 -32.38 10.30 6.22
C HIS A 784 -33.30 11.01 7.23
N ASN A 785 -33.35 12.34 7.22
CA ASN A 785 -34.22 13.16 8.07
C ASN A 785 -35.63 13.35 7.48
N ARG A 786 -35.75 13.52 6.16
CA ARG A 786 -37.02 13.85 5.50
C ARG A 786 -37.84 12.63 5.06
N VAL A 787 -37.20 11.63 4.46
CA VAL A 787 -37.91 10.49 3.84
C VAL A 787 -38.53 9.63 4.94
N LYS A 788 -39.85 9.42 4.87
CA LYS A 788 -40.58 8.56 5.79
C LYS A 788 -40.46 7.09 5.36
N SER A 789 -40.10 6.21 6.29
CA SER A 789 -40.07 4.75 6.07
C SER A 789 -40.22 3.98 7.38
N ASP A 790 -40.56 2.69 7.32
CA ASP A 790 -40.63 1.82 8.50
C ASP A 790 -39.23 1.59 9.10
N LEU A 791 -38.25 1.37 8.21
CA LEU A 791 -36.86 1.07 8.55
C LEU A 791 -35.89 2.04 7.88
N PHE A 792 -34.89 2.50 8.64
CA PHE A 792 -33.68 3.16 8.13
C PHE A 792 -32.47 2.23 8.27
N ILE A 793 -31.74 2.02 7.17
CA ILE A 793 -30.45 1.33 7.19
C ILE A 793 -29.35 2.32 6.76
N PRO A 794 -28.64 2.96 7.71
CA PRO A 794 -27.41 3.65 7.34
C PRO A 794 -26.34 2.61 7.01
N ALA A 795 -26.03 2.46 5.72
CA ALA A 795 -25.06 1.52 5.16
C ALA A 795 -23.86 2.23 4.46
N GLY A 796 -23.77 3.54 4.65
CA GLY A 796 -22.72 4.44 4.18
C GLY A 796 -23.00 5.87 4.62
N GLY A 797 -22.00 6.75 4.56
CA GLY A 797 -22.10 8.14 5.00
C GLY A 797 -20.94 8.56 5.91
N ARG A 798 -20.99 9.79 6.44
CA ARG A 798 -19.97 10.31 7.36
C ARG A 798 -20.25 9.81 8.78
N PRO A 799 -19.22 9.50 9.59
CA PRO A 799 -19.40 9.33 11.03
C PRO A 799 -20.09 10.55 11.66
N ASN A 800 -20.89 10.31 12.70
CA ASN A 800 -21.63 11.32 13.47
C ASN A 800 -22.57 12.20 12.60
N THR A 801 -23.12 11.64 11.52
CA THR A 801 -24.08 12.34 10.63
C THR A 801 -25.32 12.76 11.41
N ILE A 802 -25.82 11.88 12.30
CA ILE A 802 -26.83 12.24 13.31
C ILE A 802 -26.11 12.34 14.66
N ASN A 803 -26.18 13.50 15.31
CA ASN A 803 -25.48 13.86 16.53
C ASN A 803 -26.37 14.68 17.49
N GLU A 804 -25.85 14.94 18.68
CA GLU A 804 -26.54 15.62 19.79
C GLU A 804 -27.06 17.02 19.45
N ASN A 805 -26.57 17.64 18.37
CA ASN A 805 -26.96 18.99 17.95
C ASN A 805 -27.99 19.00 16.80
N ASN A 806 -28.23 17.87 16.12
CA ASN A 806 -29.12 17.79 14.95
C ASN A 806 -30.11 16.61 14.96
N TRP A 807 -30.15 15.79 16.02
CA TRP A 807 -31.07 14.64 16.11
C TRP A 807 -32.55 15.05 15.98
N GLN A 808 -32.91 16.28 16.34
CA GLN A 808 -34.26 16.83 16.19
C GLN A 808 -34.69 16.91 14.71
N ASP A 809 -33.75 17.11 13.78
CA ASP A 809 -34.05 17.16 12.34
C ASP A 809 -34.60 15.82 11.82
N TYR A 810 -34.35 14.72 12.54
CA TYR A 810 -34.87 13.38 12.22
C TYR A 810 -36.37 13.25 12.56
N LEU A 811 -36.94 14.21 13.30
CA LEU A 811 -38.36 14.29 13.66
C LEU A 811 -39.10 15.29 12.77
N ASP A 812 -40.40 15.07 12.54
CA ASP A 812 -41.26 16.09 11.94
C ASP A 812 -41.87 17.04 12.99
N ALA A 813 -42.71 17.97 12.53
CA ALA A 813 -43.34 18.99 13.38
C ALA A 813 -44.26 18.40 14.47
N ASP A 814 -44.75 17.17 14.30
CA ASP A 814 -45.57 16.45 15.28
C ASP A 814 -44.69 15.61 16.25
N GLY A 815 -43.35 15.71 16.14
CA GLY A 815 -42.39 14.92 16.90
C GLY A 815 -42.22 13.48 16.40
N LYS A 816 -42.85 13.12 15.28
CA LYS A 816 -42.80 11.74 14.77
C LYS A 816 -41.51 11.52 13.98
N PRO A 817 -40.75 10.44 14.25
CA PRO A 817 -39.48 10.20 13.58
C PRO A 817 -39.68 9.92 12.10
N SER A 818 -38.61 10.09 11.33
CA SER A 818 -38.60 9.79 9.91
C SER A 818 -38.57 8.28 9.64
N SER A 819 -38.00 7.48 10.55
CA SER A 819 -38.25 6.04 10.67
C SER A 819 -38.25 5.61 12.12
N GLY A 820 -39.17 4.72 12.51
CA GLY A 820 -39.24 4.19 13.88
C GLY A 820 -38.13 3.17 14.22
N LEU A 821 -37.56 2.54 13.18
CA LEU A 821 -36.44 1.60 13.31
C LEU A 821 -35.18 2.13 12.62
N ILE A 822 -34.03 1.93 13.25
CA ILE A 822 -32.71 2.13 12.64
C ILE A 822 -31.87 0.86 12.87
N VAL A 823 -31.24 0.33 11.82
CA VAL A 823 -30.27 -0.79 11.92
C VAL A 823 -28.94 -0.36 11.30
N GLU A 824 -27.93 -0.11 12.13
CA GLU A 824 -26.67 0.51 11.69
C GLU A 824 -25.74 -0.46 10.96
N GLY A 825 -25.75 -0.43 9.62
CA GLY A 825 -24.77 -1.13 8.79
C GLY A 825 -23.40 -0.44 8.75
N ALA A 826 -23.39 0.89 8.74
CA ALA A 826 -22.19 1.73 8.81
C ALA A 826 -21.73 1.94 10.26
N ASN A 827 -20.41 2.06 10.45
CA ASN A 827 -19.84 2.38 11.76
C ASN A 827 -20.12 3.83 12.15
N LEU A 828 -20.53 4.05 13.40
CA LEU A 828 -20.64 5.39 14.02
C LEU A 828 -21.50 6.40 13.24
N PHE A 829 -22.57 5.97 12.55
CA PHE A 829 -23.44 6.91 11.82
C PHE A 829 -24.20 7.85 12.77
N VAL A 830 -24.69 7.31 13.89
CA VAL A 830 -25.36 8.06 14.97
C VAL A 830 -24.40 8.19 16.18
N THR A 831 -24.35 9.33 16.88
CA THR A 831 -23.59 9.47 18.14
C THR A 831 -24.29 8.72 19.30
N PRO A 832 -23.57 8.29 20.35
CA PRO A 832 -24.19 7.68 21.54
C PRO A 832 -25.33 8.53 22.12
N GLU A 833 -25.10 9.84 22.21
CA GLU A 833 -26.01 10.85 22.74
C GLU A 833 -27.26 10.97 21.86
N ALA A 834 -27.08 11.06 20.54
CA ALA A 834 -28.20 11.11 19.60
C ALA A 834 -29.05 9.84 19.61
N ARG A 835 -28.45 8.65 19.79
CA ARG A 835 -29.22 7.40 19.94
C ARG A 835 -30.14 7.47 21.17
N GLN A 836 -29.64 7.99 22.29
CA GLN A 836 -30.42 8.12 23.51
C GLN A 836 -31.53 9.18 23.36
N LEU A 837 -31.20 10.35 22.79
CA LEU A 837 -32.16 11.44 22.58
C LEU A 837 -33.30 11.05 21.63
N LEU A 838 -33.01 10.34 20.54
CA LEU A 838 -34.03 9.79 19.62
C LEU A 838 -34.93 8.74 20.29
N PHE A 839 -34.36 7.95 21.19
CA PHE A 839 -35.13 6.97 21.97
C PHE A 839 -36.04 7.66 22.99
N ASP A 840 -35.49 8.55 23.83
CA ASP A 840 -36.20 9.23 24.92
C ASP A 840 -37.36 10.12 24.43
N ASN A 841 -37.18 10.80 23.29
CA ASN A 841 -38.14 11.80 22.81
C ASN A 841 -39.10 11.26 21.73
N ALA A 842 -38.74 10.20 21.02
CA ALA A 842 -39.49 9.71 19.86
C ALA A 842 -39.63 8.17 19.78
N GLY A 843 -39.12 7.43 20.78
CA GLY A 843 -39.23 5.97 20.85
C GLY A 843 -38.49 5.22 19.74
N VAL A 844 -37.51 5.86 19.08
CA VAL A 844 -36.80 5.25 17.95
C VAL A 844 -35.97 4.06 18.43
N VAL A 845 -36.21 2.88 17.87
CA VAL A 845 -35.50 1.65 18.24
C VAL A 845 -34.29 1.46 17.34
N ILE A 846 -33.09 1.55 17.91
CA ILE A 846 -31.82 1.61 17.18
C ILE A 846 -30.96 0.38 17.48
N VAL A 847 -30.79 -0.51 16.51
CA VAL A 847 -29.80 -1.59 16.58
C VAL A 847 -28.42 -1.02 16.26
N LYS A 848 -27.54 -1.05 17.26
CA LYS A 848 -26.18 -0.50 17.19
C LYS A 848 -25.27 -1.27 16.23
N ASP A 849 -24.37 -0.55 15.58
CA ASP A 849 -23.33 -1.06 14.68
C ASP A 849 -22.53 -2.25 15.24
N SER A 850 -22.22 -2.24 16.55
CA SER A 850 -21.53 -3.33 17.27
C SER A 850 -22.24 -4.69 17.29
N SER A 851 -23.51 -4.73 16.86
CA SER A 851 -24.27 -5.96 16.68
C SER A 851 -24.63 -6.14 15.20
N ALA A 852 -25.24 -5.11 14.58
CA ALA A 852 -25.78 -5.20 13.23
C ALA A 852 -24.75 -5.58 12.15
N ASN A 853 -23.54 -5.00 12.19
CA ASN A 853 -22.52 -5.21 11.15
C ASN A 853 -21.40 -6.20 11.55
N LYS A 854 -21.56 -6.94 12.66
CA LYS A 854 -20.53 -7.86 13.18
C LYS A 854 -20.16 -9.00 12.21
N CYS A 855 -21.05 -9.38 11.30
CA CYS A 855 -20.86 -10.59 10.50
C CYS A 855 -19.62 -10.55 9.59
N GLY A 856 -19.18 -9.36 9.15
CA GLY A 856 -17.89 -9.23 8.47
C GLY A 856 -16.70 -9.64 9.34
N VAL A 857 -16.69 -9.29 10.63
CA VAL A 857 -15.56 -9.59 11.53
C VAL A 857 -15.54 -11.07 11.93
N VAL A 858 -16.73 -11.68 12.02
CA VAL A 858 -16.90 -13.13 12.25
C VAL A 858 -16.48 -13.94 11.01
N CYS A 859 -16.77 -13.46 9.79
CA CYS A 859 -16.32 -14.08 8.55
C CYS A 859 -14.77 -14.15 8.48
N SER A 860 -14.09 -13.07 8.87
CA SER A 860 -12.62 -13.05 8.94
C SER A 860 -12.04 -14.08 9.92
N SER A 861 -12.74 -14.38 11.03
CA SER A 861 -12.32 -15.43 11.98
C SER A 861 -12.41 -16.83 11.38
N TYR A 862 -13.46 -17.11 10.60
CA TYR A 862 -13.55 -18.33 9.81
C TYR A 862 -12.45 -18.40 8.74
N GLU A 863 -12.02 -17.28 8.15
CA GLU A 863 -10.86 -17.25 7.24
C GLU A 863 -9.54 -17.59 7.97
N ILE A 864 -9.36 -17.09 9.20
CA ILE A 864 -8.17 -17.32 10.03
C ILE A 864 -8.05 -18.81 10.38
N VAL A 865 -9.11 -19.43 10.91
CA VAL A 865 -9.07 -20.87 11.28
C VAL A 865 -8.98 -21.77 10.04
N ALA A 866 -9.63 -21.42 8.92
CA ALA A 866 -9.46 -22.16 7.67
C ALA A 866 -8.00 -22.06 7.14
N SER A 867 -7.37 -20.89 7.28
CA SER A 867 -5.97 -20.66 6.90
C SER A 867 -4.94 -21.40 7.78
N MET A 868 -5.35 -21.91 8.96
CA MET A 868 -4.54 -22.79 9.81
C MET A 868 -4.71 -24.29 9.46
N LEU A 869 -5.87 -24.67 8.92
CA LEU A 869 -6.28 -26.07 8.81
C LEU A 869 -6.13 -26.67 7.39
N LEU A 870 -6.39 -25.87 6.36
CA LEU A 870 -6.33 -26.28 4.96
C LEU A 870 -5.17 -25.59 4.26
N GLU A 871 -4.51 -26.26 3.32
CA GLU A 871 -3.63 -25.59 2.35
C GLU A 871 -4.42 -24.79 1.30
N THR A 872 -3.73 -23.92 0.55
CA THR A 872 -4.40 -23.02 -0.41
C THR A 872 -5.23 -23.77 -1.44
N ASP A 873 -4.70 -24.85 -2.01
CA ASP A 873 -5.41 -25.65 -3.03
C ASP A 873 -6.57 -26.44 -2.41
N GLU A 874 -6.42 -26.94 -1.18
CA GLU A 874 -7.51 -27.58 -0.43
C GLU A 874 -8.66 -26.60 -0.14
N PHE A 875 -8.33 -25.38 0.29
CA PHE A 875 -9.31 -24.32 0.53
C PHE A 875 -10.05 -23.94 -0.75
N LEU A 876 -9.33 -23.75 -1.86
CA LEU A 876 -9.93 -23.40 -3.15
C LEU A 876 -10.85 -24.52 -3.67
N ALA A 877 -10.50 -25.79 -3.47
CA ALA A 877 -11.30 -26.94 -3.90
C ALA A 877 -12.68 -27.04 -3.21
N VAL A 878 -12.84 -26.47 -2.01
CA VAL A 878 -14.11 -26.52 -1.23
C VAL A 878 -14.70 -25.15 -0.90
N LYS A 879 -14.14 -24.08 -1.49
CA LYS A 879 -14.46 -22.68 -1.18
C LYS A 879 -15.96 -22.39 -1.26
N ASP A 880 -16.63 -22.82 -2.33
CA ASP A 880 -18.03 -22.48 -2.59
C ASP A 880 -18.99 -23.13 -1.58
N GLU A 881 -18.74 -24.38 -1.18
CA GLU A 881 -19.51 -25.06 -0.14
C GLU A 881 -19.24 -24.44 1.24
N LEU A 882 -17.97 -24.16 1.54
CA LEU A 882 -17.54 -23.54 2.80
C LEU A 882 -18.10 -22.12 2.97
N VAL A 883 -18.23 -21.34 1.89
CA VAL A 883 -18.86 -20.01 1.89
C VAL A 883 -20.33 -20.10 2.35
N VAL A 884 -21.10 -21.05 1.83
CA VAL A 884 -22.51 -21.24 2.21
C VAL A 884 -22.62 -21.59 3.69
N GLU A 885 -21.82 -22.54 4.17
CA GLU A 885 -21.80 -22.92 5.59
C GLU A 885 -21.39 -21.76 6.52
N VAL A 886 -20.42 -20.95 6.11
CA VAL A 886 -20.01 -19.75 6.86
C VAL A 886 -21.15 -18.73 6.88
N VAL A 887 -21.81 -18.45 5.76
CA VAL A 887 -22.97 -17.52 5.71
C VAL A 887 -24.11 -18.01 6.62
N ASP A 888 -24.39 -19.30 6.69
CA ASP A 888 -25.37 -19.86 7.62
C ASP A 888 -24.96 -19.69 9.10
N LYS A 889 -23.67 -19.89 9.43
CA LYS A 889 -23.12 -19.58 10.76
C LYS A 889 -23.27 -18.09 11.10
N LEU A 890 -22.97 -17.19 10.17
CA LEU A 890 -23.14 -15.74 10.34
C LEU A 890 -24.60 -15.37 10.62
N ARG A 891 -25.53 -15.87 9.80
CA ARG A 891 -26.98 -15.66 9.97
C ARG A 891 -27.48 -16.23 11.29
N SER A 892 -26.96 -17.37 11.73
CA SER A 892 -27.28 -17.96 13.04
C SER A 892 -26.80 -17.07 14.20
N LEU A 893 -25.52 -16.67 14.19
CA LEU A 893 -24.91 -15.83 15.25
C LEU A 893 -25.51 -14.41 15.32
N ALA A 894 -25.91 -13.84 14.19
CA ALA A 894 -26.69 -12.60 14.16
C ALA A 894 -28.10 -12.81 14.77
N ARG A 895 -28.78 -13.91 14.40
CA ARG A 895 -30.15 -14.18 14.83
C ARG A 895 -30.27 -14.42 16.33
N VAL A 896 -29.36 -15.17 16.94
CA VAL A 896 -29.40 -15.42 18.40
C VAL A 896 -29.10 -14.16 19.21
N GLU A 897 -28.20 -13.28 18.73
CA GLU A 897 -27.98 -11.98 19.36
C GLU A 897 -29.20 -11.08 19.23
N ALA A 898 -29.77 -10.97 18.01
CA ALA A 898 -30.96 -10.16 17.77
C ALA A 898 -32.13 -10.64 18.65
N GLN A 899 -32.34 -11.95 18.74
CA GLN A 899 -33.36 -12.54 19.60
C GLN A 899 -33.11 -12.22 21.08
N LEU A 900 -31.88 -12.30 21.60
CA LEU A 900 -31.57 -11.88 22.97
C LEU A 900 -31.84 -10.38 23.16
N LEU A 901 -31.32 -9.54 22.27
CA LEU A 901 -31.41 -8.08 22.34
C LEU A 901 -32.87 -7.60 22.41
N PHE A 902 -33.71 -8.10 21.50
CA PHE A 902 -35.15 -7.79 21.50
C PHE A 902 -35.93 -8.51 22.61
N ARG A 903 -35.44 -9.65 23.14
CA ARG A 903 -36.01 -10.30 24.34
C ARG A 903 -35.76 -9.46 25.59
N GLU A 904 -34.58 -8.87 25.77
CA GLU A 904 -34.32 -7.96 26.88
C GLU A 904 -35.11 -6.65 26.74
N TYR A 905 -35.18 -6.08 25.53
CA TYR A 905 -36.03 -4.91 25.26
C TYR A 905 -37.51 -5.15 25.57
N LYS A 906 -38.03 -6.34 25.28
CA LYS A 906 -39.42 -6.70 25.62
C LYS A 906 -39.66 -6.81 27.13
N LYS A 907 -38.64 -7.06 27.94
CA LYS A 907 -38.74 -7.05 29.42
C LYS A 907 -38.74 -5.64 29.99
N ASP A 908 -37.93 -4.75 29.39
CA ASP A 908 -37.85 -3.34 29.74
C ASP A 908 -37.87 -2.45 28.49
N PRO A 909 -39.08 -2.10 27.98
CA PRO A 909 -39.21 -1.23 26.82
C PRO A 909 -38.79 0.23 27.08
N SER A 910 -38.48 0.59 28.33
CA SER A 910 -37.97 1.91 28.71
C SER A 910 -36.44 2.02 28.64
N SER A 911 -35.74 0.91 28.40
CA SER A 911 -34.31 0.88 28.14
C SER A 911 -34.01 0.84 26.63
N ALA A 912 -33.15 1.73 26.16
CA ALA A 912 -32.68 1.72 24.77
C ALA A 912 -31.87 0.45 24.44
N LEU A 913 -31.90 0.01 23.18
CA LEU A 913 -31.13 -1.15 22.72
C LEU A 913 -29.59 -1.00 22.81
N PRO A 914 -28.97 0.16 22.50
CA PRO A 914 -27.50 0.24 22.46
C PRO A 914 -26.81 -0.09 23.81
N PRO A 915 -27.29 0.40 24.98
CA PRO A 915 -26.79 -0.07 26.28
C PRO A 915 -26.95 -1.58 26.51
N ALA A 916 -28.06 -2.18 26.06
CA ALA A 916 -28.29 -3.62 26.18
C ALA A 916 -27.32 -4.43 25.29
N SER A 917 -27.08 -4.01 24.05
CA SER A 917 -26.06 -4.56 23.15
C SER A 917 -24.68 -4.59 23.83
N GLU A 918 -24.25 -3.49 24.44
CA GLU A 918 -22.96 -3.47 25.14
C GLU A 918 -22.93 -4.34 26.39
N ARG A 919 -24.04 -4.43 27.15
CA ARG A 919 -24.15 -5.36 28.29
C ARG A 919 -24.00 -6.81 27.83
N ILE A 920 -24.57 -7.18 26.68
CA ILE A 920 -24.40 -8.51 26.07
C ILE A 920 -22.92 -8.76 25.76
N SER A 921 -22.25 -7.84 25.06
CA SER A 921 -20.81 -7.94 24.79
C SER A 921 -19.97 -8.09 26.07
N ARG A 922 -20.27 -7.30 27.12
CA ARG A 922 -19.56 -7.34 28.41
C ARG A 922 -19.83 -8.65 29.17
N ALA A 923 -21.06 -9.15 29.17
CA ALA A 923 -21.42 -10.44 29.79
C ALA A 923 -20.69 -11.61 29.13
N ILE A 924 -20.67 -11.67 27.79
CA ILE A 924 -19.94 -12.71 27.04
C ILE A 924 -18.44 -12.61 27.32
N THR A 925 -17.87 -11.41 27.26
CA THR A 925 -16.45 -11.15 27.58
C THR A 925 -16.08 -11.69 28.97
N ARG A 926 -16.90 -11.40 29.99
CA ARG A 926 -16.68 -11.85 31.36
C ARG A 926 -16.77 -13.37 31.53
N VAL A 927 -17.73 -14.04 30.88
CA VAL A 927 -17.82 -15.51 30.91
C VAL A 927 -16.65 -16.15 30.17
N HIS A 928 -16.25 -15.59 29.02
CA HIS A 928 -15.06 -16.01 28.27
C HIS A 928 -13.82 -16.00 29.16
N ASP A 929 -13.59 -14.91 29.89
CA ASP A 929 -12.39 -14.75 30.73
C ASP A 929 -12.37 -15.73 31.91
N ALA A 930 -13.53 -15.98 32.52
CA ALA A 930 -13.65 -16.98 33.57
C ALA A 930 -13.42 -18.41 33.06
N VAL A 931 -13.88 -18.75 31.84
CA VAL A 931 -13.63 -20.05 31.20
C VAL A 931 -12.15 -20.20 30.84
N LEU A 932 -11.54 -19.17 30.24
CA LEU A 932 -10.13 -19.17 29.85
C LEU A 932 -9.22 -19.40 31.07
N ALA A 933 -9.51 -18.75 32.20
CA ALA A 933 -8.76 -18.90 33.46
C ALA A 933 -8.94 -20.27 34.14
N HIS A 934 -10.00 -21.02 33.82
CA HIS A 934 -10.23 -22.38 34.36
C HIS A 934 -9.72 -23.50 33.44
N PHE A 935 -9.36 -23.20 32.19
CA PHE A 935 -9.08 -24.22 31.15
C PHE A 935 -7.97 -25.22 31.55
N ASP A 936 -6.94 -24.76 32.25
CA ASP A 936 -5.81 -25.63 32.62
C ASP A 936 -6.04 -26.44 33.92
N ASN A 937 -7.17 -26.22 34.59
CA ASN A 937 -7.50 -26.85 35.88
C ASN A 937 -8.62 -27.90 35.76
N VAL A 938 -8.92 -28.39 34.56
CA VAL A 938 -9.96 -29.42 34.31
C VAL A 938 -9.36 -30.80 34.03
N CYS A 939 -10.06 -31.85 34.46
CA CYS A 939 -9.68 -33.25 34.19
C CYS A 939 -9.92 -33.66 32.73
N ASP A 940 -9.29 -34.76 32.31
CA ASP A 940 -9.34 -35.26 30.92
C ASP A 940 -10.77 -35.49 30.38
N GLU A 941 -11.68 -35.97 31.23
CA GLU A 941 -13.11 -36.15 30.88
C GLU A 941 -13.78 -34.81 30.52
N ASP A 942 -13.42 -33.75 31.23
CA ASP A 942 -13.97 -32.40 31.05
C ASP A 942 -13.31 -31.69 29.86
N GLN A 943 -12.02 -31.94 29.62
CA GLN A 943 -11.33 -31.52 28.40
C GLN A 943 -12.01 -32.12 27.16
N GLN A 944 -12.31 -33.42 27.14
CA GLN A 944 -13.03 -34.06 26.03
C GLN A 944 -14.40 -33.40 25.76
N ILE A 945 -15.14 -33.05 26.82
CA ILE A 945 -16.42 -32.34 26.68
C ILE A 945 -16.21 -30.92 26.09
N LEU A 946 -15.18 -30.20 26.54
CA LEU A 946 -14.82 -28.88 25.99
C LEU A 946 -14.37 -28.96 24.52
N PHE A 947 -13.64 -30.00 24.11
CA PHE A 947 -13.24 -30.22 22.71
C PHE A 947 -14.43 -30.31 21.75
N THR A 948 -15.59 -30.82 22.19
CA THR A 948 -16.81 -30.83 21.35
C THR A 948 -17.29 -29.43 20.95
N LEU A 949 -16.89 -28.36 21.64
CA LEU A 949 -17.18 -26.99 21.23
C LEU A 949 -16.39 -26.57 19.98
N ILE A 950 -15.23 -27.17 19.71
CA ILE A 950 -14.48 -26.92 18.48
C ILE A 950 -15.21 -27.54 17.29
N GLU A 951 -15.68 -28.78 17.42
CA GLU A 951 -16.52 -29.45 16.42
C GLU A 951 -17.83 -28.68 16.14
N GLU A 952 -18.41 -28.05 17.15
CA GLU A 952 -19.57 -27.17 17.00
C GLU A 952 -19.23 -25.80 16.43
N HIS A 953 -18.01 -25.29 16.65
CA HIS A 953 -17.56 -23.99 16.16
C HIS A 953 -17.28 -24.02 14.65
N LEU A 954 -16.51 -25.01 14.20
CA LEU A 954 -16.12 -25.17 12.79
C LEU A 954 -17.34 -25.30 11.85
N PRO A 955 -17.25 -24.79 10.61
CA PRO A 955 -18.17 -25.16 9.53
C PRO A 955 -18.14 -26.68 9.26
N PRO A 956 -19.28 -27.34 8.94
CA PRO A 956 -19.32 -28.78 8.75
C PRO A 956 -18.28 -29.35 7.78
N LYS A 957 -18.00 -28.70 6.64
CA LYS A 957 -16.95 -29.10 5.69
C LYS A 957 -15.55 -29.00 6.28
N LEU A 958 -15.25 -27.92 6.99
CA LEU A 958 -13.95 -27.73 7.62
C LEU A 958 -13.69 -28.77 8.72
N ARG A 959 -14.75 -29.16 9.44
CA ARG A 959 -14.72 -30.28 10.39
C ARG A 959 -14.54 -31.63 9.69
N GLU A 960 -15.20 -31.86 8.56
CA GLU A 960 -15.06 -33.10 7.76
C GLU A 960 -13.61 -33.32 7.29
N LEU A 961 -12.93 -32.26 6.86
CA LEU A 961 -11.62 -32.35 6.20
C LEU A 961 -10.40 -32.23 7.12
N ALA A 962 -10.53 -31.55 8.26
CA ALA A 962 -9.37 -31.09 9.03
C ALA A 962 -9.56 -31.06 10.56
N LEU A 963 -10.59 -31.70 11.12
CA LEU A 963 -10.78 -31.77 12.58
C LEU A 963 -9.58 -32.44 13.30
N ASP A 964 -9.00 -33.47 12.68
CA ASP A 964 -7.82 -34.19 13.14
C ASP A 964 -6.54 -33.31 13.17
N ARG A 965 -6.47 -32.32 12.28
CA ARG A 965 -5.35 -31.37 12.18
C ARG A 965 -5.39 -30.28 13.25
N VAL A 966 -6.52 -30.05 13.93
CA VAL A 966 -6.70 -28.94 14.89
C VAL A 966 -5.61 -28.94 15.97
N HIS A 967 -5.36 -30.08 16.62
CA HIS A 967 -4.38 -30.19 17.71
C HIS A 967 -2.92 -29.99 17.25
N GLN A 968 -2.64 -30.14 15.94
CA GLN A 968 -1.30 -30.07 15.37
C GLN A 968 -1.01 -28.67 14.82
N ASN A 969 -2.00 -28.06 14.16
CA ASN A 969 -1.82 -26.83 13.39
C ASN A 969 -2.37 -25.58 14.09
N VAL A 970 -3.38 -25.70 14.95
CA VAL A 970 -4.01 -24.56 15.62
C VAL A 970 -3.29 -24.30 16.95
N PRO A 971 -2.74 -23.10 17.19
CA PRO A 971 -2.05 -22.77 18.44
C PRO A 971 -2.94 -22.99 19.67
N LEU A 972 -2.39 -23.55 20.75
CA LEU A 972 -3.15 -23.88 21.97
C LEU A 972 -3.90 -22.66 22.56
N ALA A 973 -3.30 -21.46 22.52
CA ALA A 973 -3.97 -20.22 22.92
C ALA A 973 -5.23 -19.93 22.09
N TYR A 974 -5.20 -20.20 20.78
CA TYR A 974 -6.35 -20.06 19.89
C TYR A 974 -7.42 -21.14 20.15
N ILE A 975 -7.01 -22.39 20.40
CA ILE A 975 -7.90 -23.48 20.83
C ILE A 975 -8.67 -23.11 22.11
N ARG A 976 -7.95 -22.62 23.13
CA ARG A 976 -8.54 -22.14 24.40
C ARG A 976 -9.56 -21.03 24.15
N SER A 977 -9.24 -20.08 23.26
CA SER A 977 -10.16 -19.02 22.83
C SER A 977 -11.40 -19.52 22.07
N ILE A 978 -11.30 -20.54 21.19
CA ILE A 978 -12.46 -21.17 20.54
C ILE A 978 -13.43 -21.71 21.58
N VAL A 979 -12.92 -22.47 22.55
CA VAL A 979 -13.73 -23.05 23.62
C VAL A 979 -14.37 -21.96 24.48
N ALA A 980 -13.59 -20.97 24.92
CA ALA A 980 -14.08 -19.89 25.79
C ALA A 980 -15.16 -19.04 25.11
N SER A 981 -14.94 -18.60 23.87
CA SER A 981 -15.90 -17.78 23.10
C SER A 981 -17.18 -18.55 22.76
N SER A 982 -17.05 -19.81 22.31
CA SER A 982 -18.20 -20.65 21.95
C SER A 982 -19.06 -21.01 23.16
N LEU A 983 -18.46 -21.25 24.33
CA LEU A 983 -19.21 -21.51 25.56
C LEU A 983 -19.87 -20.25 26.12
N ALA A 984 -19.13 -19.12 26.14
CA ALA A 984 -19.62 -17.87 26.69
C ALA A 984 -20.80 -17.29 25.91
N SER A 985 -20.67 -17.19 24.58
CA SER A 985 -21.74 -16.70 23.69
C SER A 985 -22.99 -17.59 23.79
N LYS A 986 -22.82 -18.92 23.74
CA LYS A 986 -23.89 -19.91 23.92
C LYS A 986 -24.67 -19.70 25.22
N ILE A 987 -23.99 -19.59 26.36
CA ILE A 987 -24.65 -19.40 27.67
C ILE A 987 -25.43 -18.08 27.70
N VAL A 988 -24.80 -16.96 27.32
CA VAL A 988 -25.43 -15.63 27.40
C VAL A 988 -26.61 -15.52 26.45
N TYR A 989 -26.50 -15.99 25.20
CA TYR A 989 -27.61 -15.95 24.24
C TYR A 989 -28.79 -16.82 24.67
N ARG A 990 -28.54 -18.00 25.24
CA ARG A 990 -29.60 -18.90 25.70
C ARG A 990 -30.28 -18.36 26.96
N GLU A 991 -29.53 -18.18 28.05
CA GLU A 991 -30.07 -17.86 29.38
C GLU A 991 -30.36 -16.37 29.62
N GLY A 992 -29.67 -15.48 28.89
CA GLY A 992 -29.76 -14.03 29.03
C GLY A 992 -28.90 -13.43 30.14
N LEU A 993 -28.80 -12.10 30.14
CA LEU A 993 -27.88 -11.31 30.96
C LEU A 993 -27.93 -11.66 32.46
N GLN A 994 -29.14 -11.69 33.02
CA GLN A 994 -29.37 -11.90 34.46
C GLN A 994 -28.75 -13.20 35.00
N PHE A 995 -28.72 -14.27 34.20
CA PHE A 995 -28.13 -15.54 34.62
C PHE A 995 -26.63 -15.40 34.86
N THR A 996 -25.92 -14.75 33.93
CA THR A 996 -24.46 -14.57 34.02
C THR A 996 -24.04 -13.41 34.91
N GLU A 997 -24.84 -12.34 35.00
CA GLU A 997 -24.60 -11.19 35.87
C GLU A 997 -24.76 -11.55 37.35
N ALA A 998 -25.65 -12.50 37.71
CA ALA A 998 -25.88 -12.94 39.09
C ALA A 998 -24.80 -13.89 39.66
N LEU A 999 -23.98 -14.50 38.79
CA LEU A 999 -22.95 -15.46 39.21
C LEU A 999 -21.64 -14.75 39.62
N PRO A 1000 -21.01 -15.13 40.76
CA PRO A 1000 -19.74 -14.56 41.19
C PRO A 1000 -18.57 -15.04 40.31
N GLU A 1001 -17.57 -14.19 40.13
CA GLU A 1001 -16.44 -14.45 39.20
C GLU A 1001 -15.66 -15.71 39.57
N SER A 1002 -15.44 -15.93 40.87
CA SER A 1002 -14.73 -17.09 41.42
C SER A 1002 -15.38 -18.44 41.12
N ASN A 1003 -16.64 -18.48 40.69
CA ASN A 1003 -17.35 -19.72 40.33
C ASN A 1003 -17.82 -19.74 38.86
N LEU A 1004 -17.59 -18.67 38.09
CA LEU A 1004 -18.20 -18.51 36.77
C LEU A 1004 -17.68 -19.53 35.75
N GLY A 1005 -16.38 -19.87 35.80
CA GLY A 1005 -15.78 -20.91 34.94
C GLY A 1005 -16.34 -22.31 35.25
N ASN A 1006 -16.39 -22.68 36.53
CA ASN A 1006 -17.00 -23.95 36.98
C ASN A 1006 -18.48 -24.07 36.59
N MET A 1007 -19.25 -22.98 36.70
CA MET A 1007 -20.65 -22.93 36.30
C MET A 1007 -20.81 -23.07 34.78
N ALA A 1008 -19.96 -22.44 33.99
CA ALA A 1008 -19.96 -22.59 32.53
C ALA A 1008 -19.65 -24.05 32.10
N LEU A 1009 -18.69 -24.70 32.76
CA LEU A 1009 -18.38 -26.11 32.52
C LEU A 1009 -19.52 -27.05 32.94
N GLN A 1010 -20.13 -26.84 34.11
CA GLN A 1010 -21.33 -27.59 34.50
C GLN A 1010 -22.50 -27.38 33.52
N TYR A 1011 -22.69 -26.15 33.02
CA TYR A 1011 -23.71 -25.85 32.00
C TYR A 1011 -23.50 -26.70 30.74
N LEU A 1012 -22.27 -26.81 30.26
CA LEU A 1012 -21.92 -27.66 29.11
C LEU A 1012 -22.20 -29.15 29.39
N LYS A 1013 -21.86 -29.65 30.58
CA LYS A 1013 -22.19 -31.04 30.98
C LYS A 1013 -23.69 -31.29 30.98
N GLN A 1014 -24.49 -30.37 31.55
CA GLN A 1014 -25.95 -30.49 31.56
C GLN A 1014 -26.53 -30.35 30.15
N GLU A 1015 -25.98 -29.51 29.29
CA GLU A 1015 -26.36 -29.44 27.87
C GLU A 1015 -26.15 -30.78 27.16
N LYS A 1016 -24.96 -31.39 27.28
CA LYS A 1016 -24.67 -32.68 26.63
C LYS A 1016 -25.56 -33.80 27.16
N LYS A 1017 -25.91 -33.78 28.45
CA LYS A 1017 -26.91 -34.70 29.05
C LYS A 1017 -28.30 -34.47 28.48
N VAL A 1018 -28.74 -33.21 28.38
CA VAL A 1018 -30.06 -32.82 27.83
C VAL A 1018 -30.17 -33.17 26.35
N GLN A 1019 -29.12 -32.96 25.56
CA GLN A 1019 -29.09 -33.35 24.14
C GLN A 1019 -29.32 -34.86 23.96
N ARG A 1020 -28.68 -35.72 24.79
CA ARG A 1020 -28.94 -37.18 24.77
C ARG A 1020 -30.40 -37.49 25.11
N LEU A 1021 -30.94 -36.91 26.19
CA LEU A 1021 -32.34 -37.11 26.59
C LEU A 1021 -33.34 -36.67 25.51
N VAL A 1022 -33.06 -35.57 24.80
CA VAL A 1022 -33.85 -35.09 23.65
C VAL A 1022 -33.83 -36.12 22.51
N GLN A 1023 -32.67 -36.72 22.23
CA GLN A 1023 -32.51 -37.76 21.21
C GLN A 1023 -33.20 -39.08 21.61
N ASP A 1024 -33.07 -39.50 22.87
CA ASP A 1024 -33.74 -40.69 23.43
C ASP A 1024 -35.27 -40.54 23.37
N VAL A 1025 -35.80 -39.36 23.71
CA VAL A 1025 -37.23 -39.08 23.61
C VAL A 1025 -37.68 -39.07 22.13
N ARG A 1026 -37.00 -38.36 21.23
CA ARG A 1026 -37.37 -38.32 19.80
C ARG A 1026 -37.27 -39.68 19.10
N SER A 1027 -36.36 -40.54 19.53
CA SER A 1027 -36.24 -41.91 19.02
C SER A 1027 -37.24 -42.89 19.64
N SER A 1028 -37.90 -42.52 20.75
CA SER A 1028 -38.92 -43.36 21.41
C SER A 1028 -40.22 -43.51 20.63
N SER A 1029 -41.10 -44.39 21.14
CA SER A 1029 -42.48 -44.60 20.69
C SER A 1029 -43.52 -43.78 21.48
N LEU A 1030 -43.12 -42.74 22.23
CA LEU A 1030 -44.06 -41.90 22.97
C LEU A 1030 -44.91 -41.05 22.00
N ALA A 1031 -46.22 -40.98 22.26
CA ALA A 1031 -47.18 -40.28 21.38
C ALA A 1031 -46.88 -38.78 21.20
N ASN A 1032 -46.39 -38.11 22.24
CA ASN A 1032 -46.07 -36.68 22.25
C ASN A 1032 -44.55 -36.44 22.33
N LYS A 1033 -43.74 -37.34 21.75
CA LYS A 1033 -42.29 -37.31 21.90
C LYS A 1033 -41.65 -35.99 21.48
N ASP A 1034 -42.10 -35.39 20.38
CA ASP A 1034 -41.49 -34.16 19.87
C ASP A 1034 -41.79 -32.98 20.79
N ASP A 1035 -43.01 -32.84 21.31
CA ASP A 1035 -43.37 -31.83 22.32
C ASP A 1035 -42.57 -32.00 23.62
N ILE A 1036 -42.43 -33.24 24.10
CA ILE A 1036 -41.65 -33.56 25.32
C ILE A 1036 -40.17 -33.21 25.10
N ALA A 1037 -39.62 -33.60 23.96
CA ALA A 1037 -38.24 -33.30 23.59
C ALA A 1037 -37.99 -31.79 23.47
N ASP A 1038 -38.93 -31.04 22.90
CA ASP A 1038 -38.83 -29.58 22.78
C ASP A 1038 -38.92 -28.87 24.14
N LEU A 1039 -39.77 -29.35 25.05
CA LEU A 1039 -39.83 -28.85 26.43
C LEU A 1039 -38.51 -29.12 27.19
N ILE A 1040 -37.96 -30.34 27.06
CA ILE A 1040 -36.66 -30.71 27.63
C ILE A 1040 -35.53 -29.87 27.03
N ALA A 1041 -35.53 -29.65 25.72
CA ALA A 1041 -34.53 -28.81 25.05
C ALA A 1041 -34.57 -27.35 25.52
N ARG A 1042 -35.76 -26.80 25.79
CA ARG A 1042 -35.94 -25.40 26.23
C ARG A 1042 -35.57 -25.19 27.71
N GLY A 1043 -36.01 -26.06 28.61
CA GLY A 1043 -35.86 -25.86 30.07
C GLY A 1043 -34.81 -26.74 30.76
N GLY A 1044 -34.43 -27.88 30.16
CA GLY A 1044 -33.72 -28.96 30.85
C GLY A 1044 -32.31 -28.61 31.33
N VAL A 1045 -31.58 -27.74 30.62
CA VAL A 1045 -30.18 -27.40 31.00
C VAL A 1045 -30.17 -26.58 32.28
N ARG A 1046 -30.97 -25.52 32.32
CA ARG A 1046 -31.13 -24.66 33.50
C ARG A 1046 -31.65 -25.45 34.71
N ALA A 1047 -32.66 -26.30 34.53
CA ALA A 1047 -33.15 -27.18 35.59
C ALA A 1047 -32.10 -28.20 36.06
N GLY A 1048 -31.20 -28.63 35.17
CA GLY A 1048 -30.07 -29.50 35.50
C GLY A 1048 -29.00 -28.82 36.35
N MET A 1049 -28.86 -27.49 36.29
CA MET A 1049 -27.87 -26.74 37.09
C MET A 1049 -28.17 -26.77 38.59
N ASP A 1050 -29.45 -26.83 38.98
CA ASP A 1050 -29.87 -26.95 40.38
C ASP A 1050 -29.59 -28.35 40.96
N THR A 1051 -29.18 -29.32 40.12
CA THR A 1051 -28.86 -30.69 40.56
C THR A 1051 -27.37 -30.79 40.91
N PRO A 1052 -26.99 -31.13 42.15
CA PRO A 1052 -25.58 -31.22 42.57
C PRO A 1052 -24.86 -32.31 41.78
N THR A 1053 -24.09 -31.88 40.78
CA THR A 1053 -23.23 -32.73 39.97
C THR A 1053 -21.85 -32.73 40.61
N LYS A 1054 -21.29 -33.91 40.90
CA LYS A 1054 -19.92 -34.00 41.44
C LYS A 1054 -18.96 -33.27 40.49
N LEU A 1055 -18.39 -32.16 40.97
CA LEU A 1055 -17.19 -31.59 40.37
C LEU A 1055 -16.03 -32.54 40.71
N CYS A 1056 -15.39 -33.09 39.69
CA CYS A 1056 -14.12 -33.78 39.87
C CYS A 1056 -13.05 -32.69 39.97
N ILE A 1057 -12.77 -32.29 41.20
CA ILE A 1057 -11.66 -31.39 41.54
C ILE A 1057 -10.42 -32.28 41.68
N ASN A 1058 -9.35 -31.94 40.95
CA ASN A 1058 -8.01 -32.53 41.11
C ASN A 1058 -7.31 -31.95 42.35
#